data_AF-A0A3Q2CVU7-F1
#
_entry.id   AF-A0A3Q2CVU7-F1
#
_cell.length_a   1.000
_cell.length_b   1.000
_cell.length_c   1.000
_cell.angle_alpha   90.00
_cell.angle_beta   90.00
_cell.angle_gamma   90.00
#
_symmetry.space_group_name_H-M   'P 1'
#
loop_
_entity.id
_entity.type
_entity.pdbx_description
1 polymer ?
#
loop_
_entity_poly.entity_id
_entity_poly.type
_entity_poly.pdbx_seq_one_letter_code
_entity_poly.pdbx_strand_id
1 'polypeptide(L)'
;PTGEESVGKDSSESVEDFQVVLSGLADDESSNRIRLEYEKLLHALEKSKDNEHRLMSKCRELNAEILSTSNKMAAALKLSEEDEATIASLKKELDEAWKMVDAAHDKEKKDMETIRSLKEDVSKLTDAADGPAVCLDLIQMIEETTKERDQLMTTVEDLREKLKKATETQQEVETQREDAAQKISKLQQELQVQHNKISREIRLKEKLDKEVQQLHADMEAKEAEIKAVNMQGQKAREEQQRLEKQLKDLKVLHERCTKELEQIQVRNTKLQQECGHLSSAKEQLSMENHQRENELKVKEEELAQIRQEVAKQIKMRLAVQKKIHQMEDQKAELDVQTETLKAQIAALEKELESSTKQVEIDKKAKEELIRERDTLHKNMTKALHSAEKQQNLLKLLEQDKRTLENEISGYRQEAQKQRKIIQQLEKERDRYVNESSGLMQKVQQKITAVEGKEMEIFDLRKKVTESEAKVKQQENQLESVVTERNLYSRNLIECQITEMKRKLKTMNNHTARLKEEIIGKEQALVRDQQEQKRLEKDSEALKVPLQAGSPGGAGEGFCFSSILLSLRTQKYRVTRERDSLSKQLLQSNDERAQLFEKIKIQQSILSKGEFHYNQRLEEIHQLKLEIKKLRRKRNILDRTLPNTEELRTELVHLQEELLRERTRNRVLEDQQRPINIHRWRQLEGNDPGKYQLIQKIHALQKRLIVKTQEVEERELLLQEKEKLYEELKQILARQPGPEAAEQLQRCRWTIRERTKKLQAVMGNVKMLDSKLDEYKSENERLSSELANVKKKYLSQKRLHR
;
A
#
# COMPACT_ATOMS: atom_id res chain seq x y z
N PRO A 1 -0.68 -36.12 -27.59
CA PRO A 1 -1.73 -35.14 -27.94
C PRO A 1 -2.77 -35.73 -28.91
N THR A 2 -3.27 -36.93 -28.61
CA THR A 2 -3.93 -37.82 -29.59
C THR A 2 -4.92 -38.80 -28.92
N GLY A 3 -5.44 -38.47 -27.74
CA GLY A 3 -6.26 -39.40 -26.93
C GLY A 3 -7.44 -38.81 -26.16
N GLU A 4 -7.71 -37.49 -26.26
CA GLU A 4 -8.79 -36.84 -25.48
C GLU A 4 -10.04 -36.49 -26.31
N GLU A 5 -10.00 -36.59 -27.65
CA GLU A 5 -11.12 -36.17 -28.50
C GLU A 5 -12.25 -37.22 -28.66
N SER A 6 -12.01 -38.49 -28.31
CA SER A 6 -13.04 -39.54 -28.39
C SER A 6 -14.11 -39.39 -27.30
N VAL A 7 -13.70 -39.20 -26.05
CA VAL A 7 -14.59 -39.17 -24.87
C VAL A 7 -15.68 -38.09 -24.96
N GLY A 8 -15.43 -37.01 -25.70
CA GLY A 8 -16.40 -35.96 -25.93
C GLY A 8 -17.63 -36.42 -26.72
N LYS A 9 -17.48 -37.35 -27.67
CA LYS A 9 -18.54 -37.77 -28.61
C LYS A 9 -19.53 -38.74 -27.99
N ASP A 10 -19.04 -39.88 -27.51
CA ASP A 10 -19.85 -40.96 -26.93
C ASP A 10 -20.76 -40.47 -25.78
N SER A 11 -20.29 -39.44 -25.05
CA SER A 11 -21.06 -38.83 -23.97
C SER A 11 -22.25 -37.97 -24.44
N SER A 12 -22.26 -37.46 -25.67
CA SER A 12 -23.32 -36.59 -26.18
C SER A 12 -24.56 -37.39 -26.58
N GLU A 13 -24.34 -38.49 -27.31
CA GLU A 13 -25.38 -39.41 -27.80
C GLU A 13 -26.27 -39.89 -26.64
N SER A 14 -25.66 -40.24 -25.49
CA SER A 14 -26.40 -40.68 -24.30
C SER A 14 -27.49 -39.71 -23.80
N VAL A 15 -27.30 -38.39 -23.92
CA VAL A 15 -28.29 -37.40 -23.44
C VAL A 15 -29.46 -37.27 -24.43
N GLU A 16 -29.19 -37.45 -25.72
CA GLU A 16 -30.22 -37.48 -26.76
C GLU A 16 -31.07 -38.75 -26.64
N ASP A 17 -30.45 -39.92 -26.40
CA ASP A 17 -31.13 -41.17 -26.07
C ASP A 17 -32.06 -41.03 -24.85
N PHE A 18 -31.58 -40.38 -23.77
CA PHE A 18 -32.40 -40.12 -22.58
C PHE A 18 -33.63 -39.23 -22.89
N GLN A 19 -33.56 -38.29 -23.85
CA GLN A 19 -34.72 -37.50 -24.28
C GLN A 19 -35.69 -38.29 -25.20
N VAL A 20 -35.18 -39.21 -26.02
CA VAL A 20 -36.02 -40.12 -26.82
C VAL A 20 -36.82 -41.05 -25.90
N VAL A 21 -36.22 -41.59 -24.84
CA VAL A 21 -36.95 -42.41 -23.85
C VAL A 21 -38.02 -41.60 -23.10
N LEU A 22 -37.74 -40.34 -22.75
CA LEU A 22 -38.74 -39.48 -22.09
C LEU A 22 -39.95 -39.15 -22.98
N SER A 23 -39.74 -38.94 -24.28
CA SER A 23 -40.83 -38.68 -25.21
C SER A 23 -41.67 -39.95 -25.49
N GLY A 24 -41.06 -41.13 -25.53
CA GLY A 24 -41.78 -42.41 -25.58
C GLY A 24 -42.59 -42.76 -24.32
N LEU A 25 -42.27 -42.16 -23.17
CA LEU A 25 -42.98 -42.34 -21.89
C LEU A 25 -44.10 -41.30 -21.65
N ALA A 26 -44.42 -40.46 -22.63
CA ALA A 26 -45.40 -39.38 -22.49
C ALA A 26 -46.87 -39.84 -22.63
N ASP A 27 -47.13 -40.89 -23.40
CA ASP A 27 -48.48 -41.28 -23.84
C ASP A 27 -49.25 -42.19 -22.85
N ASP A 28 -48.60 -42.70 -21.79
CA ASP A 28 -49.17 -43.70 -20.89
C ASP A 28 -49.28 -43.16 -19.45
N GLU A 29 -50.52 -42.96 -18.96
CA GLU A 29 -50.78 -42.39 -17.63
C GLU A 29 -50.12 -43.18 -16.50
N SER A 30 -50.01 -44.50 -16.65
CA SER A 30 -49.41 -45.39 -15.64
C SER A 30 -47.91 -45.16 -15.49
N SER A 31 -47.25 -44.73 -16.57
CA SER A 31 -45.80 -44.51 -16.63
C SER A 31 -45.36 -43.13 -16.12
N ASN A 32 -46.28 -42.21 -15.85
CA ASN A 32 -45.95 -40.86 -15.34
C ASN A 32 -45.05 -40.86 -14.11
N ARG A 33 -45.21 -41.83 -13.19
CA ARG A 33 -44.34 -41.94 -12.01
C ARG A 33 -42.91 -42.36 -12.36
N ILE A 34 -42.73 -43.19 -13.38
CA ILE A 34 -41.41 -43.58 -13.88
C ILE A 34 -40.77 -42.39 -14.59
N ARG A 35 -41.53 -41.73 -15.49
CA ARG A 35 -41.11 -40.51 -16.18
C ARG A 35 -40.59 -39.43 -15.22
N LEU A 36 -41.30 -39.18 -14.12
CA LEU A 36 -40.92 -38.17 -13.12
C LEU A 36 -39.65 -38.52 -12.34
N GLU A 37 -39.32 -39.80 -12.12
CA GLU A 37 -38.01 -40.18 -11.57
C GLU A 37 -36.91 -40.13 -12.63
N TYR A 38 -37.23 -40.44 -13.90
CA TYR A 38 -36.31 -40.40 -15.03
C TYR A 38 -35.88 -38.95 -15.37
N GLU A 39 -36.82 -37.99 -15.33
CA GLU A 39 -36.56 -36.55 -15.47
C GLU A 39 -35.60 -36.02 -14.40
N LYS A 40 -35.76 -36.47 -13.14
CA LYS A 40 -34.81 -36.13 -12.06
C LYS A 40 -33.42 -36.72 -12.31
N LEU A 41 -33.35 -37.93 -12.85
CA LEU A 41 -32.11 -38.65 -13.14
C LEU A 41 -31.35 -37.96 -14.31
N LEU A 42 -32.08 -37.54 -15.35
CA LEU A 42 -31.56 -36.75 -16.46
C LEU A 42 -31.02 -35.39 -15.96
N HIS A 43 -31.81 -34.64 -15.18
CA HIS A 43 -31.37 -33.37 -14.59
C HIS A 43 -30.15 -33.56 -13.66
N ALA A 44 -30.06 -34.67 -12.93
CA ALA A 44 -28.89 -35.01 -12.12
C ALA A 44 -27.64 -35.31 -12.99
N LEU A 45 -27.82 -36.00 -14.12
CA LEU A 45 -26.75 -36.30 -15.08
C LEU A 45 -26.23 -35.03 -15.78
N GLU A 46 -27.13 -34.16 -16.27
CA GLU A 46 -26.77 -32.84 -16.82
C GLU A 46 -25.98 -32.03 -15.79
N LYS A 47 -26.48 -31.93 -14.56
CA LYS A 47 -25.81 -31.21 -13.47
C LYS A 47 -24.46 -31.84 -13.09
N SER A 48 -24.28 -33.14 -13.31
CA SER A 48 -22.98 -33.82 -13.16
C SER A 48 -22.02 -33.39 -14.26
N LYS A 49 -22.43 -33.44 -15.53
CA LYS A 49 -21.64 -32.95 -16.68
C LYS A 49 -21.25 -31.47 -16.54
N ASP A 50 -22.18 -30.64 -16.09
CA ASP A 50 -21.99 -29.21 -15.85
C ASP A 50 -20.91 -28.95 -14.78
N ASN A 51 -20.81 -29.82 -13.77
CA ASN A 51 -19.77 -29.78 -12.75
C ASN A 51 -18.45 -30.38 -13.24
N GLU A 52 -18.49 -31.43 -14.04
CA GLU A 52 -17.32 -32.04 -14.68
C GLU A 52 -16.62 -31.07 -15.64
N HIS A 53 -17.37 -30.37 -16.50
CA HIS A 53 -16.82 -29.32 -17.36
C HIS A 53 -16.19 -28.17 -16.56
N ARG A 54 -16.83 -27.75 -15.44
CA ARG A 54 -16.25 -26.75 -14.52
C ARG A 54 -14.96 -27.25 -13.87
N LEU A 55 -14.91 -28.51 -13.42
CA LEU A 55 -13.72 -29.15 -12.86
C LEU A 55 -12.59 -29.24 -13.90
N MET A 56 -12.88 -29.68 -15.12
CA MET A 56 -11.90 -29.77 -16.21
C MET A 56 -11.37 -28.40 -16.64
N SER A 57 -12.21 -27.35 -16.66
CA SER A 57 -11.73 -25.96 -16.85
C SER A 57 -10.80 -25.55 -15.70
N LYS A 58 -11.20 -25.83 -14.45
CA LYS A 58 -10.39 -25.50 -13.27
C LYS A 58 -9.05 -26.23 -13.25
N CYS A 59 -8.99 -27.50 -13.69
CA CYS A 59 -7.75 -28.24 -13.85
C CYS A 59 -6.85 -27.67 -14.96
N ARG A 60 -7.43 -27.20 -16.07
CA ARG A 60 -6.68 -26.51 -17.15
C ARG A 60 -6.13 -25.16 -16.68
N GLU A 61 -6.92 -24.38 -15.95
CA GLU A 61 -6.48 -23.12 -15.31
C GLU A 61 -5.33 -23.37 -14.33
N LEU A 62 -5.48 -24.32 -13.40
CA LEU A 62 -4.46 -24.65 -12.40
C LEU A 62 -3.17 -25.20 -13.04
N ASN A 63 -3.26 -26.01 -14.10
CA ASN A 63 -2.09 -26.46 -14.84
C ASN A 63 -1.36 -25.30 -15.55
N ALA A 64 -2.09 -24.31 -16.08
CA ALA A 64 -1.48 -23.11 -16.66
C ALA A 64 -0.80 -22.24 -15.59
N GLU A 65 -1.39 -22.12 -14.39
CA GLU A 65 -0.79 -21.44 -13.24
C GLU A 65 0.46 -22.17 -12.71
N ILE A 66 0.44 -23.51 -12.64
CA ILE A 66 1.59 -24.35 -12.27
C ILE A 66 2.72 -24.21 -13.29
N LEU A 67 2.44 -24.24 -14.59
CA LEU A 67 3.46 -24.00 -15.63
C LEU A 67 4.00 -22.56 -15.58
N SER A 68 3.15 -21.56 -15.32
CA SER A 68 3.57 -20.16 -15.15
C SER A 68 4.47 -19.96 -13.93
N THR A 69 4.15 -20.58 -12.80
CA THR A 69 4.93 -20.51 -11.57
C THR A 69 6.21 -21.32 -11.66
N SER A 70 6.21 -22.47 -12.31
CA SER A 70 7.41 -23.26 -12.62
C SER A 70 8.40 -22.47 -13.50
N ASN A 71 7.92 -21.82 -14.57
CA ASN A 71 8.76 -20.96 -15.42
C ASN A 71 9.34 -19.76 -14.64
N LYS A 72 8.56 -19.15 -13.75
CA LYS A 72 9.06 -18.06 -12.87
C LYS A 72 10.10 -18.56 -11.86
N MET A 73 9.90 -19.75 -11.29
CA MET A 73 10.85 -20.38 -10.37
C MET A 73 12.16 -20.72 -11.09
N ALA A 74 12.10 -21.25 -12.31
CA ALA A 74 13.29 -21.52 -13.13
C ALA A 74 14.06 -20.23 -13.51
N ALA A 75 13.35 -19.13 -13.78
CA ALA A 75 13.99 -17.83 -14.01
C ALA A 75 14.64 -17.26 -12.73
N ALA A 76 13.98 -17.39 -11.57
CA ALA A 76 14.53 -16.94 -10.29
C ALA A 76 15.75 -17.77 -9.85
N LEU A 77 15.76 -19.08 -10.13
CA LEU A 77 16.92 -19.94 -9.88
C LEU A 77 18.13 -19.52 -10.72
N LYS A 78 17.94 -19.26 -12.02
CA LYS A 78 19.03 -18.75 -12.88
C LYS A 78 19.61 -17.43 -12.40
N LEU A 79 18.76 -16.47 -12.01
CA LEU A 79 19.23 -15.21 -11.43
C LEU A 79 20.02 -15.45 -10.14
N SER A 80 19.61 -16.41 -9.30
CA SER A 80 20.37 -16.79 -8.10
C SER A 80 21.71 -17.47 -8.42
N GLU A 81 21.81 -18.25 -9.51
CA GLU A 81 23.07 -18.84 -9.98
C GLU A 81 24.02 -17.77 -10.55
N GLU A 82 23.48 -16.78 -11.27
CA GLU A 82 24.21 -15.62 -11.80
C GLU A 82 24.70 -14.68 -10.66
N ASP A 83 23.85 -14.42 -9.66
CA ASP A 83 24.20 -13.68 -8.44
C ASP A 83 25.28 -14.42 -7.63
N GLU A 84 25.18 -15.73 -7.43
CA GLU A 84 26.19 -16.51 -6.70
C GLU A 84 27.55 -16.51 -7.43
N ALA A 85 27.54 -16.55 -8.77
CA ALA A 85 28.76 -16.44 -9.58
C ALA A 85 29.43 -15.05 -9.47
N THR A 86 28.66 -13.96 -9.48
CA THR A 86 29.22 -12.60 -9.30
C THR A 86 29.69 -12.34 -7.86
N ILE A 87 28.99 -12.88 -6.86
CA ILE A 87 29.44 -12.88 -5.46
C ILE A 87 30.76 -13.65 -5.32
N ALA A 88 30.95 -14.76 -6.04
CA ALA A 88 32.19 -15.52 -6.03
C ALA A 88 33.37 -14.74 -6.67
N SER A 89 33.15 -14.02 -7.77
CA SER A 89 34.21 -13.18 -8.37
C SER A 89 34.60 -12.01 -7.47
N LEU A 90 33.61 -11.30 -6.90
CA LEU A 90 33.85 -10.17 -5.99
C LEU A 90 34.58 -10.61 -4.70
N LYS A 91 34.29 -11.80 -4.16
CA LYS A 91 35.06 -12.37 -3.03
C LYS A 91 36.52 -12.63 -3.40
N LYS A 92 36.80 -13.13 -4.61
CA LYS A 92 38.17 -13.35 -5.08
C LYS A 92 38.94 -12.05 -5.27
N GLU A 93 38.32 -11.02 -5.84
CA GLU A 93 38.91 -9.67 -5.95
C GLU A 93 39.19 -9.06 -4.56
N LEU A 94 38.30 -9.27 -3.58
CA LEU A 94 38.50 -8.85 -2.21
C LEU A 94 39.70 -9.58 -1.55
N ASP A 95 39.81 -10.91 -1.71
CA ASP A 95 40.96 -11.70 -1.22
C ASP A 95 42.29 -11.30 -1.88
N GLU A 96 42.27 -10.89 -3.15
CA GLU A 96 43.44 -10.36 -3.85
C GLU A 96 43.81 -8.96 -3.35
N ALA A 97 42.82 -8.11 -3.04
CA ALA A 97 43.03 -6.81 -2.41
C ALA A 97 43.62 -6.93 -0.99
N TRP A 98 43.12 -7.84 -0.15
CA TRP A 98 43.68 -8.09 1.19
C TRP A 98 45.14 -8.52 1.13
N LYS A 99 45.50 -9.44 0.22
CA LYS A 99 46.91 -9.86 0.03
C LYS A 99 47.82 -8.70 -0.40
N MET A 100 47.31 -7.73 -1.15
CA MET A 100 48.06 -6.51 -1.49
C MET A 100 48.24 -5.57 -0.29
N VAL A 101 47.26 -5.48 0.61
CA VAL A 101 47.37 -4.72 1.87
C VAL A 101 48.38 -5.38 2.82
N ASP A 102 48.29 -6.70 3.01
CA ASP A 102 49.23 -7.45 3.85
C ASP A 102 50.66 -7.31 3.32
N ALA A 103 50.88 -7.48 2.01
CA ALA A 103 52.19 -7.30 1.38
C ALA A 103 52.74 -5.86 1.48
N ALA A 104 51.88 -4.85 1.52
CA ALA A 104 52.28 -3.46 1.75
C ALA A 104 52.72 -3.22 3.20
N HIS A 105 51.97 -3.74 4.18
CA HIS A 105 52.31 -3.60 5.60
C HIS A 105 53.56 -4.42 5.97
N ASP A 106 53.72 -5.60 5.37
CA ASP A 106 54.90 -6.44 5.54
C ASP A 106 56.16 -5.83 4.88
N LYS A 107 56.00 -4.88 3.96
CA LYS A 107 57.08 -4.03 3.42
C LYS A 107 57.37 -2.85 4.35
N GLU A 108 56.34 -2.09 4.75
CA GLU A 108 56.43 -0.99 5.72
C GLU A 108 57.17 -1.41 7.00
N LYS A 109 56.89 -2.61 7.50
CA LYS A 109 57.56 -3.19 8.67
C LYS A 109 59.06 -3.41 8.45
N LYS A 110 59.48 -3.91 7.28
CA LYS A 110 60.89 -4.11 6.92
C LYS A 110 61.60 -2.77 6.77
N ASP A 111 60.95 -1.79 6.14
CA ASP A 111 61.47 -0.43 6.02
C ASP A 111 61.65 0.22 7.42
N MET A 112 60.70 0.02 8.34
CA MET A 112 60.79 0.46 9.75
C MET A 112 61.86 -0.28 10.57
N GLU A 113 62.18 -1.53 10.23
CA GLU A 113 63.27 -2.29 10.87
C GLU A 113 64.65 -1.81 10.39
N THR A 114 64.82 -1.49 9.10
CA THR A 114 66.08 -0.90 8.59
C THR A 114 66.31 0.54 9.09
N ILE A 115 65.25 1.33 9.24
CA ILE A 115 65.32 2.65 9.90
C ILE A 115 65.75 2.53 11.38
N ARG A 116 65.48 1.39 12.04
CA ARG A 116 65.90 1.14 13.43
C ARG A 116 67.38 0.80 13.52
N SER A 117 67.91 -0.09 12.67
CA SER A 117 69.34 -0.44 12.68
C SER A 117 70.21 0.77 12.34
N LEU A 118 69.83 1.54 11.31
CA LEU A 118 70.56 2.77 10.93
C LEU A 118 70.59 3.82 12.06
N LYS A 119 69.60 3.85 12.95
CA LYS A 119 69.60 4.73 14.13
C LYS A 119 70.48 4.23 15.27
N GLU A 120 70.59 2.92 15.47
CA GLU A 120 71.57 2.37 16.42
C GLU A 120 73.01 2.58 15.93
N ASP A 121 73.27 2.44 14.64
CA ASP A 121 74.63 2.54 14.11
C ASP A 121 75.12 4.01 14.11
N VAL A 122 74.20 4.97 13.97
CA VAL A 122 74.47 6.40 14.24
C VAL A 122 74.75 6.65 15.74
N SER A 123 74.06 5.98 16.68
CA SER A 123 74.39 6.18 18.10
C SER A 123 75.75 5.56 18.47
N LYS A 124 76.06 4.35 17.98
CA LYS A 124 77.34 3.66 18.22
C LYS A 124 78.56 4.46 17.74
N LEU A 125 78.40 5.35 16.75
CA LEU A 125 79.46 6.23 16.25
C LEU A 125 79.57 7.58 16.98
N THR A 126 78.66 7.89 17.91
CA THR A 126 78.63 9.20 18.60
C THR A 126 79.37 9.19 19.95
N ASP A 127 79.55 8.02 20.58
CA ASP A 127 80.00 7.89 21.98
C ASP A 127 81.54 7.75 22.18
N ALA A 128 82.37 8.06 21.17
CA ALA A 128 83.76 7.58 21.10
C ALA A 128 84.87 8.64 20.84
N ALA A 129 84.91 9.75 21.60
CA ALA A 129 86.05 10.68 21.61
C ALA A 129 86.19 11.52 22.90
N ASP A 130 87.29 11.33 23.66
CA ASP A 130 88.13 12.36 24.36
C ASP A 130 88.93 11.77 25.56
N GLY A 131 90.21 12.19 25.76
CA GLY A 131 91.06 11.81 26.93
C GLY A 131 92.60 12.02 26.76
N PRO A 132 93.38 12.66 27.69
CA PRO A 132 94.75 13.16 27.38
C PRO A 132 95.94 12.94 28.38
N ALA A 133 97.18 13.17 27.87
CA ALA A 133 98.47 13.55 28.56
C ALA A 133 99.21 12.49 29.45
N VAL A 134 100.49 12.57 29.89
CA VAL A 134 101.36 13.66 30.44
C VAL A 134 102.91 13.30 30.45
N CYS A 135 103.84 14.22 30.05
CA CYS A 135 105.31 14.44 30.41
C CYS A 135 106.37 13.28 30.32
N LEU A 136 107.73 13.40 30.32
CA LEU A 136 108.85 14.42 30.32
C LEU A 136 110.22 13.68 29.97
N ASP A 137 111.48 14.18 29.80
CA ASP A 137 112.17 15.51 29.75
C ASP A 137 113.63 15.47 29.12
N LEU A 138 114.00 16.45 28.27
CA LEU A 138 115.22 17.30 28.26
C LEU A 138 116.73 16.84 28.28
N ILE A 139 117.15 15.75 27.63
CA ILE A 139 118.44 15.78 26.84
C ILE A 139 118.17 15.73 25.32
N GLN A 140 116.89 15.65 24.99
CA GLN A 140 116.34 15.11 23.76
C GLN A 140 115.84 16.26 22.85
N MET A 141 115.87 17.51 23.35
CA MET A 141 115.17 18.71 22.86
C MET A 141 115.48 19.15 21.42
N ILE A 142 116.66 18.84 20.88
CA ILE A 142 117.05 19.21 19.51
C ILE A 142 116.51 18.19 18.48
N GLU A 143 116.40 16.92 18.87
CA GLU A 143 115.62 15.95 18.10
C GLU A 143 114.11 16.09 18.37
N GLU A 144 113.70 16.51 19.56
CA GLU A 144 112.28 16.73 19.87
C GLU A 144 111.73 17.92 19.10
N THR A 145 112.39 19.09 19.06
CA THR A 145 111.86 20.23 18.27
C THR A 145 111.76 19.95 16.77
N THR A 146 112.53 18.98 16.23
CA THR A 146 112.34 18.48 14.85
C THR A 146 111.25 17.40 14.75
N LYS A 147 111.18 16.46 15.69
CA LYS A 147 110.08 15.47 15.78
C LYS A 147 108.73 16.11 16.09
N GLU A 148 108.67 17.19 16.86
CA GLU A 148 107.50 18.00 17.17
C GLU A 148 107.03 18.75 15.93
N ARG A 149 107.95 19.38 15.17
CA ARG A 149 107.62 19.95 13.85
C ARG A 149 107.02 18.88 12.94
N ASP A 150 107.61 17.69 12.91
CA ASP A 150 107.16 16.62 12.02
C ASP A 150 105.87 15.96 12.51
N GLN A 151 105.65 15.83 13.82
CA GLN A 151 104.37 15.43 14.44
C GLN A 151 103.28 16.49 14.25
N LEU A 152 103.62 17.78 14.29
CA LEU A 152 102.69 18.87 13.97
C LEU A 152 102.38 18.92 12.47
N MET A 153 103.33 18.55 11.60
CA MET A 153 103.05 18.35 10.18
C MET A 153 102.15 17.13 9.95
N THR A 154 102.45 15.96 10.52
CA THR A 154 101.57 14.78 10.36
C THR A 154 100.21 14.98 10.99
N THR A 155 100.09 15.69 12.12
CA THR A 155 98.76 16.01 12.69
C THR A 155 98.02 17.09 11.90
N VAL A 156 98.71 18.04 11.25
CA VAL A 156 98.09 18.95 10.28
C VAL A 156 97.68 18.22 9.00
N GLU A 157 98.41 17.20 8.57
CA GLU A 157 98.05 16.34 7.44
C GLU A 157 96.88 15.41 7.79
N ASP A 158 96.89 14.76 8.95
CA ASP A 158 95.74 14.04 9.52
C ASP A 158 94.50 14.93 9.62
N LEU A 159 94.65 16.17 10.11
CA LEU A 159 93.54 17.11 10.24
C LEU A 159 93.04 17.60 8.88
N ARG A 160 93.93 17.74 7.88
CA ARG A 160 93.55 18.02 6.48
C ARG A 160 92.86 16.82 5.84
N GLU A 161 93.29 15.59 6.11
CA GLU A 161 92.64 14.38 5.58
C GLU A 161 91.29 14.13 6.26
N LYS A 162 91.19 14.34 7.58
CA LYS A 162 89.93 14.33 8.34
C LYS A 162 88.98 15.43 7.85
N LEU A 163 89.48 16.65 7.61
CA LEU A 163 88.69 17.74 7.02
C LEU A 163 88.22 17.41 5.60
N LYS A 164 89.10 16.84 4.77
CA LYS A 164 88.77 16.42 3.40
C LYS A 164 87.67 15.35 3.42
N LYS A 165 87.84 14.28 4.21
CA LYS A 165 86.82 13.24 4.44
C LYS A 165 85.51 13.83 4.97
N ALA A 166 85.56 14.77 5.92
CA ALA A 166 84.38 15.47 6.41
C ALA A 166 83.67 16.25 5.29
N THR A 167 84.40 17.00 4.46
CA THR A 167 83.80 17.71 3.31
C THR A 167 83.26 16.77 2.23
N GLU A 168 83.90 15.63 2.00
CA GLU A 168 83.43 14.59 1.07
C GLU A 168 82.13 13.97 1.58
N THR A 169 82.08 13.52 2.83
CA THR A 169 80.83 13.01 3.46
C THR A 169 79.73 14.07 3.56
N GLN A 170 80.06 15.35 3.75
CA GLN A 170 79.08 16.43 3.70
C GLN A 170 78.47 16.57 2.30
N GLN A 171 79.28 16.53 1.24
CA GLN A 171 78.79 16.58 -0.14
C GLN A 171 77.97 15.33 -0.51
N GLU A 172 78.34 14.15 -0.01
CA GLU A 172 77.54 12.93 -0.15
C GLU A 172 76.19 13.04 0.57
N VAL A 173 76.14 13.61 1.78
CA VAL A 173 74.89 13.84 2.53
C VAL A 173 74.04 14.94 1.88
N GLU A 174 74.63 16.01 1.37
CA GLU A 174 73.92 17.08 0.66
C GLU A 174 73.32 16.58 -0.67
N THR A 175 74.07 15.83 -1.47
CA THR A 175 73.55 15.21 -2.70
C THR A 175 72.47 14.16 -2.40
N GLN A 176 72.64 13.29 -1.40
CA GLN A 176 71.59 12.36 -0.97
C GLN A 176 70.32 13.08 -0.49
N ARG A 177 70.45 14.22 0.19
CA ARG A 177 69.34 15.07 0.64
C ARG A 177 68.61 15.71 -0.55
N GLU A 178 69.33 16.20 -1.55
CA GLU A 178 68.70 16.73 -2.78
C GLU A 178 67.98 15.64 -3.55
N ASP A 179 68.58 14.46 -3.66
CA ASP A 179 67.99 13.29 -4.31
C ASP A 179 66.72 12.80 -3.58
N ALA A 180 66.71 12.85 -2.25
CA ALA A 180 65.53 12.60 -1.42
C ALA A 180 64.46 13.67 -1.60
N ALA A 181 64.82 14.95 -1.66
CA ALA A 181 63.88 16.04 -1.91
C ALA A 181 63.23 15.93 -3.30
N GLN A 182 64.00 15.56 -4.33
CA GLN A 182 63.47 15.27 -5.67
C GLN A 182 62.52 14.07 -5.67
N LYS A 183 62.83 12.99 -4.94
CA LYS A 183 61.94 11.82 -4.78
C LYS A 183 60.64 12.20 -4.08
N ILE A 184 60.70 13.00 -3.01
CA ILE A 184 59.52 13.52 -2.30
C ILE A 184 58.66 14.38 -3.23
N SER A 185 59.27 15.28 -4.02
CA SER A 185 58.55 16.12 -4.99
C SER A 185 57.83 15.29 -6.07
N LYS A 186 58.48 14.26 -6.62
CA LYS A 186 57.87 13.32 -7.57
C LYS A 186 56.69 12.56 -6.95
N LEU A 187 56.86 12.02 -5.74
CA LEU A 187 55.79 11.32 -5.01
C LEU A 187 54.60 12.24 -4.66
N GLN A 188 54.86 13.51 -4.34
CA GLN A 188 53.80 14.51 -4.14
C GLN A 188 53.02 14.79 -5.44
N GLN A 189 53.71 14.90 -6.58
CA GLN A 189 53.07 15.07 -7.89
C GLN A 189 52.24 13.85 -8.27
N GLU A 190 52.76 12.63 -8.03
CA GLU A 190 52.03 11.38 -8.25
C GLU A 190 50.79 11.27 -7.36
N LEU A 191 50.91 11.56 -6.06
CA LEU A 191 49.76 11.64 -5.14
C LEU A 191 48.70 12.64 -5.63
N GLN A 192 49.12 13.81 -6.12
CA GLN A 192 48.19 14.80 -6.67
C GLN A 192 47.51 14.29 -7.95
N VAL A 193 48.20 13.54 -8.81
CA VAL A 193 47.60 12.90 -9.99
C VAL A 193 46.61 11.81 -9.60
N GLN A 194 46.92 10.94 -8.63
CA GLN A 194 46.00 9.90 -8.18
C GLN A 194 44.78 10.49 -7.46
N HIS A 195 44.96 11.51 -6.61
CA HIS A 195 43.87 12.25 -5.98
C HIS A 195 42.92 12.88 -7.02
N ASN A 196 43.47 13.42 -8.11
CA ASN A 196 42.69 13.93 -9.24
C ASN A 196 41.95 12.83 -10.02
N LYS A 197 42.49 11.61 -10.13
CA LYS A 197 41.77 10.46 -10.73
C LYS A 197 40.62 10.01 -9.84
N ILE A 198 40.88 9.75 -8.56
CA ILE A 198 39.85 9.38 -7.57
C ILE A 198 38.72 10.42 -7.55
N SER A 199 39.06 11.72 -7.59
CA SER A 199 38.08 12.82 -7.65
C SER A 199 37.25 12.84 -8.94
N ARG A 200 37.76 12.29 -10.06
CA ARG A 200 37.00 12.12 -11.31
C ARG A 200 36.13 10.86 -11.27
N GLU A 201 36.65 9.77 -10.71
CA GLU A 201 35.92 8.50 -10.54
C GLU A 201 34.76 8.63 -9.57
N ILE A 202 34.92 9.34 -8.44
CA ILE A 202 33.82 9.70 -7.54
C ILE A 202 32.74 10.51 -8.29
N ARG A 203 33.14 11.52 -9.07
CA ARG A 203 32.20 12.32 -9.88
C ARG A 203 31.55 11.56 -11.03
N LEU A 204 32.17 10.49 -11.52
CA LEU A 204 31.58 9.58 -12.50
C LEU A 204 30.56 8.65 -11.82
N LYS A 205 30.94 8.06 -10.68
CA LYS A 205 30.04 7.25 -9.84
C LYS A 205 28.81 8.05 -9.42
N GLU A 206 28.99 9.27 -8.91
CA GLU A 206 27.89 10.18 -8.54
C GLU A 206 26.95 10.54 -9.70
N LYS A 207 27.36 10.37 -10.97
CA LYS A 207 26.46 10.51 -12.13
C LYS A 207 25.74 9.20 -12.41
N LEU A 208 26.49 8.10 -12.48
CA LEU A 208 25.94 6.76 -12.71
C LEU A 208 24.93 6.37 -11.62
N ASP A 209 25.21 6.66 -10.34
CA ASP A 209 24.29 6.46 -9.22
C ASP A 209 22.97 7.26 -9.41
N LYS A 210 23.05 8.48 -9.97
CA LYS A 210 21.86 9.31 -10.27
C LYS A 210 21.11 8.82 -11.51
N GLU A 211 21.83 8.36 -12.53
CA GLU A 211 21.26 7.77 -13.75
C GLU A 211 20.55 6.45 -13.42
N VAL A 212 21.13 5.59 -12.57
CA VAL A 212 20.50 4.38 -12.04
C VAL A 212 19.27 4.71 -11.19
N GLN A 213 19.33 5.70 -10.29
CA GLN A 213 18.16 6.15 -9.52
C GLN A 213 17.03 6.68 -10.41
N GLN A 214 17.36 7.44 -11.47
CA GLN A 214 16.38 7.94 -12.43
C GLN A 214 15.76 6.79 -13.24
N LEU A 215 16.57 5.87 -13.78
CA LEU A 215 16.08 4.69 -14.50
C LEU A 215 15.22 3.78 -13.61
N HIS A 216 15.54 3.65 -12.33
CA HIS A 216 14.73 2.89 -11.37
C HIS A 216 13.36 3.56 -11.15
N ALA A 217 13.33 4.88 -10.93
CA ALA A 217 12.09 5.64 -10.79
C ALA A 217 11.23 5.62 -12.08
N ASP A 218 11.86 5.64 -13.26
CA ASP A 218 11.17 5.50 -14.54
C ASP A 218 10.63 4.06 -14.75
N MET A 219 11.35 3.03 -14.30
CA MET A 219 10.86 1.65 -14.26
C MET A 219 9.68 1.46 -13.31
N GLU A 220 9.73 2.00 -12.09
CA GLU A 220 8.59 2.01 -11.15
C GLU A 220 7.37 2.71 -11.76
N ALA A 221 7.58 3.84 -12.44
CA ALA A 221 6.53 4.56 -13.14
C ALA A 221 5.92 3.73 -14.29
N LYS A 222 6.74 3.01 -15.08
CA LYS A 222 6.27 2.12 -16.14
C LYS A 222 5.54 0.89 -15.59
N GLU A 223 5.99 0.31 -14.48
CA GLU A 223 5.24 -0.73 -13.79
C GLU A 223 3.88 -0.23 -13.28
N ALA A 224 3.81 0.99 -12.74
CA ALA A 224 2.56 1.59 -12.29
C ALA A 224 1.60 1.86 -13.46
N GLU A 225 2.11 2.30 -14.62
CA GLU A 225 1.33 2.42 -15.85
C GLU A 225 0.81 1.05 -16.34
N ILE A 226 1.65 0.01 -16.37
CA ILE A 226 1.26 -1.36 -16.75
C ILE A 226 0.18 -1.91 -15.81
N LYS A 227 0.34 -1.72 -14.49
CA LYS A 227 -0.66 -2.11 -13.48
C LYS A 227 -1.99 -1.38 -13.69
N ALA A 228 -1.95 -0.08 -14.00
CA ALA A 228 -3.16 0.71 -14.30
C ALA A 228 -3.86 0.27 -15.62
N VAL A 229 -3.09 0.02 -16.68
CA VAL A 229 -3.63 -0.48 -17.97
C VAL A 229 -4.22 -1.87 -17.82
N ASN A 230 -3.59 -2.77 -17.05
CA ASN A 230 -4.14 -4.09 -16.75
C ASN A 230 -5.47 -4.00 -15.96
N MET A 231 -5.57 -3.10 -14.98
CA MET A 231 -6.84 -2.85 -14.28
C MET A 231 -7.94 -2.29 -15.22
N GLN A 232 -7.58 -1.42 -16.17
CA GLN A 232 -8.54 -0.92 -17.18
C GLN A 232 -8.97 -2.04 -18.13
N GLY A 233 -8.04 -2.87 -18.61
CA GLY A 233 -8.32 -4.02 -19.46
C GLY A 233 -9.18 -5.09 -18.77
N GLN A 234 -9.00 -5.30 -17.46
CA GLN A 234 -9.87 -6.19 -16.68
C GLN A 234 -11.29 -5.62 -16.59
N LYS A 235 -11.46 -4.34 -16.21
CA LYS A 235 -12.79 -3.70 -16.16
C LYS A 235 -13.51 -3.72 -17.51
N ALA A 236 -12.80 -3.45 -18.60
CA ALA A 236 -13.36 -3.52 -19.95
C ALA A 236 -13.84 -4.94 -20.31
N ARG A 237 -13.18 -6.00 -19.82
CA ARG A 237 -13.64 -7.39 -19.99
C ARG A 237 -14.86 -7.70 -19.13
N GLU A 238 -14.92 -7.20 -17.89
CA GLU A 238 -16.06 -7.35 -16.98
C GLU A 238 -17.30 -6.62 -17.55
N GLU A 239 -17.12 -5.41 -18.09
CA GLU A 239 -18.15 -4.65 -18.81
C GLU A 239 -18.58 -5.35 -20.11
N GLN A 240 -17.63 -5.87 -20.90
CA GLN A 240 -17.94 -6.68 -22.10
C GLN A 240 -18.78 -7.92 -21.74
N GLN A 241 -18.40 -8.67 -20.70
CA GLN A 241 -19.16 -9.85 -20.27
C GLN A 241 -20.57 -9.49 -19.77
N ARG A 242 -20.73 -8.35 -19.07
CA ARG A 242 -22.04 -7.83 -18.68
C ARG A 242 -22.90 -7.49 -19.90
N LEU A 243 -22.32 -6.81 -20.90
CA LEU A 243 -23.01 -6.46 -22.15
C LEU A 243 -23.36 -7.69 -22.99
N GLU A 244 -22.47 -8.67 -23.09
CA GLU A 244 -22.73 -9.95 -23.78
C GLU A 244 -23.86 -10.75 -23.10
N LYS A 245 -23.94 -10.73 -21.76
CA LYS A 245 -25.06 -11.34 -21.03
C LYS A 245 -26.35 -10.59 -21.31
N GLN A 246 -26.37 -9.26 -21.18
CA GLN A 246 -27.55 -8.44 -21.50
C GLN A 246 -28.02 -8.63 -22.95
N LEU A 247 -27.09 -8.80 -23.91
CA LEU A 247 -27.40 -9.05 -25.31
C LEU A 247 -27.98 -10.46 -25.56
N LYS A 248 -27.55 -11.47 -24.78
CA LYS A 248 -28.20 -12.80 -24.76
C LYS A 248 -29.61 -12.72 -24.16
N ASP A 249 -29.77 -12.06 -23.02
CA ASP A 249 -31.08 -11.89 -22.36
C ASP A 249 -32.08 -11.14 -23.26
N LEU A 250 -31.62 -10.09 -23.96
CA LEU A 250 -32.41 -9.35 -24.96
C LEU A 250 -32.76 -10.20 -26.19
N LYS A 251 -31.89 -11.10 -26.64
CA LYS A 251 -32.22 -12.04 -27.74
C LYS A 251 -33.32 -13.02 -27.33
N VAL A 252 -33.23 -13.62 -26.13
CA VAL A 252 -34.26 -14.52 -25.60
C VAL A 252 -35.60 -13.80 -25.43
N LEU A 253 -35.59 -12.55 -24.94
CA LEU A 253 -36.79 -11.71 -24.89
C LEU A 253 -37.34 -11.38 -26.28
N HIS A 254 -36.49 -11.07 -27.26
CA HIS A 254 -36.91 -10.81 -28.65
C HIS A 254 -37.56 -12.04 -29.28
N GLU A 255 -36.92 -13.22 -29.20
CA GLU A 255 -37.47 -14.49 -29.70
C GLU A 255 -38.80 -14.87 -29.03
N ARG A 256 -38.98 -14.53 -27.76
CA ARG A 256 -40.26 -14.70 -27.06
C ARG A 256 -41.31 -13.74 -27.60
N CYS A 257 -40.97 -12.46 -27.74
CA CYS A 257 -41.89 -11.45 -28.28
C CYS A 257 -42.29 -11.73 -29.73
N THR A 258 -41.40 -12.27 -30.59
CA THR A 258 -41.78 -12.67 -31.95
C THR A 258 -42.73 -13.87 -31.94
N LYS A 259 -42.48 -14.90 -31.11
CA LYS A 259 -43.40 -16.05 -30.96
C LYS A 259 -44.77 -15.62 -30.41
N GLU A 260 -44.81 -14.67 -29.48
CA GLU A 260 -46.08 -14.09 -28.98
C GLU A 260 -46.78 -13.24 -30.05
N LEU A 261 -46.05 -12.48 -30.89
CA LEU A 261 -46.59 -11.74 -32.04
C LEU A 261 -47.17 -12.67 -33.11
N GLU A 262 -46.46 -13.73 -33.49
CA GLU A 262 -46.88 -14.76 -34.44
C GLU A 262 -48.19 -15.44 -33.99
N GLN A 263 -48.28 -15.81 -32.71
CA GLN A 263 -49.52 -16.36 -32.13
C GLN A 263 -50.68 -15.35 -32.19
N ILE A 264 -50.42 -14.06 -31.98
CA ILE A 264 -51.44 -13.02 -32.09
C ILE A 264 -51.87 -12.81 -33.55
N GLN A 265 -50.94 -12.84 -34.51
CA GLN A 265 -51.26 -12.79 -35.93
C GLN A 265 -52.12 -13.98 -36.37
N VAL A 266 -51.78 -15.20 -35.97
CA VAL A 266 -52.55 -16.43 -36.29
C VAL A 266 -53.94 -16.42 -35.63
N ARG A 267 -54.13 -15.75 -34.49
CA ARG A 267 -55.46 -15.53 -33.91
C ARG A 267 -56.24 -14.44 -34.65
N ASN A 268 -55.58 -13.36 -35.06
CA ASN A 268 -56.21 -12.23 -35.77
C ASN A 268 -56.71 -12.64 -37.16
N THR A 269 -55.93 -13.42 -37.91
CA THR A 269 -56.34 -13.93 -39.23
C THR A 269 -57.54 -14.87 -39.15
N LYS A 270 -57.61 -15.74 -38.12
CA LYS A 270 -58.80 -16.57 -37.84
C LYS A 270 -60.03 -15.72 -37.51
N LEU A 271 -59.90 -14.73 -36.63
CA LEU A 271 -61.00 -13.81 -36.31
C LEU A 271 -61.46 -12.99 -37.54
N GLN A 272 -60.55 -12.62 -38.46
CA GLN A 272 -60.94 -11.99 -39.72
C GLN A 272 -61.72 -12.96 -40.64
N GLN A 273 -61.34 -14.24 -40.71
CA GLN A 273 -62.08 -15.26 -41.45
C GLN A 273 -63.47 -15.49 -40.85
N GLU A 274 -63.57 -15.64 -39.53
CA GLU A 274 -64.83 -15.78 -38.80
C GLU A 274 -65.76 -14.58 -39.02
N CYS A 275 -65.24 -13.34 -38.93
CA CYS A 275 -65.99 -12.12 -39.25
C CYS A 275 -66.47 -12.09 -40.72
N GLY A 276 -65.65 -12.55 -41.67
CA GLY A 276 -66.03 -12.67 -43.08
C GLY A 276 -67.19 -13.65 -43.28
N HIS A 277 -67.10 -14.85 -42.68
CA HIS A 277 -68.17 -15.84 -42.70
C HIS A 277 -69.46 -15.30 -42.09
N LEU A 278 -69.40 -14.69 -40.90
CA LEU A 278 -70.57 -14.08 -40.24
C LEU A 278 -71.19 -12.95 -41.07
N SER A 279 -70.39 -12.15 -41.78
CA SER A 279 -70.91 -11.13 -42.69
C SER A 279 -71.67 -11.74 -43.88
N SER A 280 -71.11 -12.79 -44.51
CA SER A 280 -71.78 -13.48 -45.63
C SER A 280 -73.08 -14.17 -45.21
N ALA A 281 -73.12 -14.78 -44.03
CA ALA A 281 -74.33 -15.39 -43.48
C ALA A 281 -75.42 -14.34 -43.15
N LYS A 282 -75.00 -13.16 -42.66
CA LYS A 282 -75.90 -12.02 -42.43
C LYS A 282 -76.52 -11.51 -43.74
N GLU A 283 -75.74 -11.42 -44.82
CA GLU A 283 -76.26 -11.01 -46.14
C GLU A 283 -77.26 -12.02 -46.69
N GLN A 284 -76.97 -13.32 -46.60
CA GLN A 284 -77.90 -14.41 -46.99
C GLN A 284 -79.24 -14.31 -46.23
N LEU A 285 -79.19 -14.24 -44.91
CA LEU A 285 -80.40 -14.08 -44.07
C LEU A 285 -81.14 -12.76 -44.37
N SER A 286 -80.43 -11.70 -44.78
CA SER A 286 -81.08 -10.44 -45.20
C SER A 286 -81.82 -10.59 -46.54
N MET A 287 -81.32 -11.41 -47.47
CA MET A 287 -82.01 -11.71 -48.73
C MET A 287 -83.23 -12.61 -48.51
N GLU A 288 -83.11 -13.65 -47.68
CA GLU A 288 -84.23 -14.54 -47.33
C GLU A 288 -85.39 -13.78 -46.65
N ASN A 289 -85.08 -12.87 -45.72
CA ASN A 289 -86.10 -12.03 -45.08
C ASN A 289 -86.82 -11.14 -46.09
N HIS A 290 -86.10 -10.54 -47.05
CA HIS A 290 -86.73 -9.67 -48.05
C HIS A 290 -87.54 -10.47 -49.10
N GLN A 291 -87.18 -11.73 -49.38
CA GLN A 291 -88.03 -12.64 -50.15
C GLN A 291 -89.34 -12.93 -49.41
N ARG A 292 -89.28 -13.33 -48.13
CA ARG A 292 -90.45 -13.55 -47.27
C ARG A 292 -91.37 -12.33 -47.14
N GLU A 293 -90.78 -11.14 -47.06
CA GLU A 293 -91.50 -9.86 -47.01
C GLU A 293 -92.32 -9.62 -48.29
N ASN A 294 -91.83 -10.05 -49.45
CA ASN A 294 -92.52 -9.90 -50.73
C ASN A 294 -93.57 -11.01 -50.95
N GLU A 295 -93.33 -12.24 -50.48
CA GLU A 295 -94.33 -13.31 -50.42
C GLU A 295 -95.57 -12.90 -49.60
N LEU A 296 -95.36 -12.23 -48.46
CA LEU A 296 -96.43 -11.71 -47.61
C LEU A 296 -97.31 -10.67 -48.32
N LYS A 297 -96.71 -9.70 -49.02
CA LYS A 297 -97.46 -8.64 -49.74
C LYS A 297 -98.40 -9.22 -50.80
N VAL A 298 -97.94 -10.22 -51.56
CA VAL A 298 -98.79 -10.93 -52.55
C VAL A 298 -99.99 -11.61 -51.87
N LYS A 299 -99.81 -12.19 -50.68
CA LYS A 299 -100.91 -12.81 -49.90
C LYS A 299 -101.87 -11.79 -49.29
N GLU A 300 -101.40 -10.59 -48.94
CA GLU A 300 -102.28 -9.49 -48.51
C GLU A 300 -103.15 -8.97 -49.67
N GLU A 301 -102.60 -8.88 -50.88
CA GLU A 301 -103.33 -8.50 -52.10
C GLU A 301 -104.40 -9.53 -52.50
N GLU A 302 -104.09 -10.83 -52.43
CA GLU A 302 -105.08 -11.92 -52.62
C GLU A 302 -106.27 -11.79 -51.64
N LEU A 303 -105.98 -11.55 -50.35
CA LEU A 303 -107.01 -11.38 -49.32
C LEU A 303 -107.86 -10.10 -49.51
N ALA A 304 -107.31 -9.05 -50.13
CA ALA A 304 -108.07 -7.85 -50.47
C ALA A 304 -109.09 -8.10 -51.59
N GLN A 305 -108.76 -8.91 -52.60
CA GLN A 305 -109.67 -9.25 -53.69
C GLN A 305 -110.89 -10.05 -53.20
N ILE A 306 -110.66 -11.10 -52.40
CA ILE A 306 -111.72 -11.96 -51.85
C ILE A 306 -112.74 -11.13 -51.03
N ARG A 307 -112.27 -10.17 -50.23
CA ARG A 307 -113.13 -9.25 -49.46
C ARG A 307 -114.04 -8.40 -50.36
N GLN A 308 -113.58 -8.03 -51.55
CA GLN A 308 -114.36 -7.23 -52.50
C GLN A 308 -115.46 -8.05 -53.19
N GLU A 309 -115.30 -9.37 -53.32
CA GLU A 309 -116.32 -10.27 -53.89
C GLU A 309 -117.45 -10.55 -52.90
N VAL A 310 -117.12 -10.78 -51.63
CA VAL A 310 -118.11 -10.93 -50.54
C VAL A 310 -119.05 -9.70 -50.47
N ALA A 311 -118.50 -8.49 -50.67
CA ALA A 311 -119.27 -7.25 -50.69
C ALA A 311 -120.29 -7.15 -51.86
N LYS A 312 -120.08 -7.87 -52.97
CA LYS A 312 -121.03 -7.94 -54.10
C LYS A 312 -122.22 -8.83 -53.76
N GLN A 313 -121.97 -10.00 -53.17
CA GLN A 313 -123.01 -10.98 -52.78
C GLN A 313 -124.04 -10.38 -51.80
N ILE A 314 -123.57 -9.61 -50.81
CA ILE A 314 -124.43 -8.99 -49.79
C ILE A 314 -125.50 -8.07 -50.40
N LYS A 315 -125.19 -7.36 -51.49
CA LYS A 315 -126.15 -6.47 -52.16
C LYS A 315 -127.28 -7.22 -52.88
N MET A 316 -127.00 -8.42 -53.40
CA MET A 316 -128.00 -9.22 -54.14
C MET A 316 -129.05 -9.83 -53.20
N ARG A 317 -128.67 -10.19 -51.97
CA ARG A 317 -129.56 -10.70 -50.92
C ARG A 317 -130.67 -9.70 -50.53
N LEU A 318 -130.35 -8.41 -50.43
CA LEU A 318 -131.28 -7.37 -49.95
C LEU A 318 -132.47 -7.12 -50.87
N ALA A 319 -132.38 -7.45 -52.17
CA ALA A 319 -133.46 -7.25 -53.13
C ALA A 319 -134.62 -8.24 -52.97
N VAL A 320 -134.33 -9.48 -52.54
CA VAL A 320 -135.34 -10.55 -52.37
C VAL A 320 -136.17 -10.34 -51.10
N GLN A 321 -135.55 -9.81 -50.05
CA GLN A 321 -136.11 -9.76 -48.69
C GLN A 321 -137.37 -8.85 -48.57
N LYS A 322 -137.54 -7.87 -49.48
CA LYS A 322 -138.72 -6.99 -49.52
C LYS A 322 -140.04 -7.65 -49.94
N LYS A 323 -140.04 -8.89 -50.44
CA LYS A 323 -141.26 -9.59 -50.90
C LYS A 323 -141.90 -10.55 -49.87
N ILE A 324 -141.30 -10.73 -48.69
CA ILE A 324 -141.75 -11.73 -47.72
C ILE A 324 -142.53 -11.11 -46.54
N HIS A 325 -142.17 -9.88 -46.13
CA HIS A 325 -142.79 -9.10 -45.03
C HIS A 325 -144.29 -8.72 -45.19
N GLN A 326 -145.05 -9.31 -46.11
CA GLN A 326 -146.51 -9.14 -46.18
C GLN A 326 -147.29 -10.37 -45.68
N MET A 327 -146.61 -11.45 -45.29
CA MET A 327 -147.22 -12.72 -44.89
C MET A 327 -146.88 -13.18 -43.47
N GLU A 328 -146.12 -12.38 -42.70
CA GLU A 328 -145.53 -12.80 -41.41
C GLU A 328 -146.20 -12.17 -40.17
N ASP A 329 -146.95 -11.08 -40.34
CA ASP A 329 -147.54 -10.27 -39.24
C ASP A 329 -148.54 -11.04 -38.34
N GLN A 330 -149.07 -12.18 -38.78
CA GLN A 330 -150.08 -12.95 -38.03
C GLN A 330 -149.50 -14.09 -37.17
N LYS A 331 -148.17 -14.19 -37.04
CA LYS A 331 -147.50 -15.25 -36.25
C LYS A 331 -146.71 -14.72 -35.02
N ALA A 332 -146.61 -13.41 -34.85
CA ALA A 332 -145.54 -12.80 -34.06
C ALA A 332 -145.72 -12.80 -32.52
N GLU A 333 -146.92 -13.02 -31.97
CA GLU A 333 -147.17 -12.74 -30.54
C GLU A 333 -146.66 -13.80 -29.54
N LEU A 334 -146.32 -15.03 -29.97
CA LEU A 334 -145.98 -16.13 -29.06
C LEU A 334 -144.48 -16.47 -28.96
N ASP A 335 -143.66 -16.12 -29.96
CA ASP A 335 -142.23 -16.49 -30.00
C ASP A 335 -141.31 -15.50 -29.21
N VAL A 336 -141.81 -14.31 -28.83
CA VAL A 336 -141.02 -13.17 -28.29
C VAL A 336 -140.29 -13.46 -26.98
N GLN A 337 -140.80 -14.36 -26.13
CA GLN A 337 -140.21 -14.61 -24.81
C GLN A 337 -138.96 -15.51 -24.84
N THR A 338 -138.63 -16.15 -25.97
CA THR A 338 -137.53 -17.14 -26.04
C THR A 338 -136.23 -16.62 -26.69
N GLU A 339 -136.26 -15.50 -27.40
CA GLU A 339 -135.05 -14.94 -28.04
C GLU A 339 -134.24 -14.01 -27.12
N THR A 340 -134.90 -13.29 -26.21
CA THR A 340 -134.27 -12.29 -25.33
C THR A 340 -133.14 -12.88 -24.46
N LEU A 341 -133.31 -14.11 -23.98
CA LEU A 341 -132.30 -14.83 -23.20
C LEU A 341 -131.13 -15.35 -24.05
N LYS A 342 -131.32 -15.57 -25.36
CA LYS A 342 -130.24 -16.00 -26.27
C LYS A 342 -129.33 -14.82 -26.67
N ALA A 343 -129.91 -13.63 -26.88
CA ALA A 343 -129.16 -12.43 -27.24
C ALA A 343 -128.13 -12.00 -26.17
N GLN A 344 -128.43 -12.24 -24.90
CA GLN A 344 -127.55 -11.89 -23.78
C GLN A 344 -126.31 -12.81 -23.69
N ILE A 345 -126.44 -14.08 -24.06
CA ILE A 345 -125.33 -15.06 -24.02
C ILE A 345 -124.28 -14.70 -25.08
N ALA A 346 -124.70 -14.47 -26.33
CA ALA A 346 -123.80 -14.15 -27.44
C ALA A 346 -123.02 -12.82 -27.28
N ALA A 347 -123.54 -11.89 -26.46
CA ALA A 347 -122.81 -10.69 -26.07
C ALA A 347 -121.64 -11.00 -25.11
N LEU A 348 -121.93 -11.77 -24.05
CA LEU A 348 -120.93 -12.16 -23.04
C LEU A 348 -119.84 -13.08 -23.61
N GLU A 349 -120.19 -13.98 -24.53
CA GLU A 349 -119.21 -14.82 -25.25
C GLU A 349 -118.20 -13.97 -26.04
N LYS A 350 -118.67 -12.89 -26.70
CA LYS A 350 -117.82 -11.97 -27.46
C LYS A 350 -116.93 -11.10 -26.57
N GLU A 351 -117.43 -10.70 -25.40
CA GLU A 351 -116.62 -9.99 -24.40
C GLU A 351 -115.56 -10.90 -23.80
N LEU A 352 -115.88 -12.17 -23.52
CA LEU A 352 -114.92 -13.19 -23.10
C LEU A 352 -113.83 -13.44 -24.17
N GLU A 353 -114.20 -13.45 -25.45
CA GLU A 353 -113.26 -13.60 -26.56
C GLU A 353 -112.33 -12.38 -26.75
N SER A 354 -112.78 -11.18 -26.39
CA SER A 354 -111.93 -9.98 -26.37
C SER A 354 -111.01 -9.94 -25.14
N SER A 355 -111.52 -10.32 -23.98
CA SER A 355 -110.78 -10.39 -22.71
C SER A 355 -109.65 -11.42 -22.77
N THR A 356 -109.90 -12.61 -23.33
CA THR A 356 -108.86 -13.64 -23.53
C THR A 356 -107.74 -13.17 -24.47
N LYS A 357 -108.08 -12.45 -25.56
CA LYS A 357 -107.08 -11.86 -26.47
C LYS A 357 -106.24 -10.76 -25.81
N GLN A 358 -106.84 -9.95 -24.92
CA GLN A 358 -106.09 -8.99 -24.11
C GLN A 358 -105.14 -9.70 -23.12
N VAL A 359 -105.60 -10.76 -22.44
CA VAL A 359 -104.77 -11.56 -21.53
C VAL A 359 -103.56 -12.19 -22.23
N GLU A 360 -103.68 -12.58 -23.51
CA GLU A 360 -102.51 -13.05 -24.29
C GLU A 360 -101.50 -11.94 -24.61
N ILE A 361 -101.96 -10.71 -24.87
CA ILE A 361 -101.11 -9.54 -25.10
C ILE A 361 -100.38 -9.17 -23.79
N ASP A 362 -101.12 -9.06 -22.69
CA ASP A 362 -100.58 -8.74 -21.36
C ASP A 362 -99.57 -9.80 -20.90
N LYS A 363 -99.81 -11.08 -21.23
CA LYS A 363 -98.86 -12.17 -20.96
C LYS A 363 -97.55 -12.01 -21.76
N LYS A 364 -97.61 -11.65 -23.04
CA LYS A 364 -96.40 -11.40 -23.86
C LYS A 364 -95.59 -10.23 -23.33
N ALA A 365 -96.25 -9.10 -23.03
CA ALA A 365 -95.61 -7.93 -22.42
C ALA A 365 -94.98 -8.27 -21.05
N LYS A 366 -95.64 -9.09 -20.23
CA LYS A 366 -95.10 -9.58 -18.96
C LYS A 366 -93.88 -10.49 -19.15
N GLU A 367 -93.86 -11.35 -20.16
CA GLU A 367 -92.69 -12.18 -20.48
C GLU A 367 -91.50 -11.34 -20.98
N GLU A 368 -91.76 -10.27 -21.73
CA GLU A 368 -90.73 -9.32 -22.19
C GLU A 368 -90.13 -8.54 -21.02
N LEU A 369 -90.96 -7.96 -20.14
CA LEU A 369 -90.51 -7.29 -18.91
C LEU A 369 -89.70 -8.21 -17.98
N ILE A 370 -90.00 -9.52 -17.97
CA ILE A 370 -89.20 -10.53 -17.24
C ILE A 370 -87.80 -10.71 -17.87
N ARG A 371 -87.71 -10.74 -19.21
CA ARG A 371 -86.41 -10.82 -19.93
C ARG A 371 -85.58 -9.56 -19.73
N GLU A 372 -86.20 -8.38 -19.74
CA GLU A 372 -85.54 -7.11 -19.44
C GLU A 372 -85.04 -7.06 -17.99
N ARG A 373 -85.88 -7.43 -17.01
CA ARG A 373 -85.48 -7.58 -15.61
C ARG A 373 -84.25 -8.49 -15.45
N ASP A 374 -84.22 -9.63 -16.13
CA ASP A 374 -83.14 -10.61 -15.95
C ASP A 374 -81.83 -10.23 -16.65
N THR A 375 -81.90 -9.47 -17.75
CA THR A 375 -80.72 -8.86 -18.38
C THR A 375 -80.19 -7.68 -17.57
N LEU A 376 -81.07 -6.81 -17.05
CA LEU A 376 -80.70 -5.73 -16.12
C LEU A 376 -80.10 -6.29 -14.83
N HIS A 377 -80.68 -7.34 -14.24
CA HIS A 377 -80.16 -7.98 -13.04
C HIS A 377 -78.77 -8.57 -13.29
N LYS A 378 -78.56 -9.35 -14.37
CA LYS A 378 -77.24 -9.86 -14.76
C LYS A 378 -76.20 -8.75 -14.95
N ASN A 379 -76.59 -7.60 -15.51
CA ASN A 379 -75.71 -6.46 -15.69
C ASN A 379 -75.39 -5.76 -14.36
N MET A 380 -76.37 -5.64 -13.46
CA MET A 380 -76.18 -5.13 -12.10
C MET A 380 -75.23 -6.02 -11.27
N THR A 381 -75.37 -7.36 -11.33
CA THR A 381 -74.45 -8.28 -10.66
C THR A 381 -73.01 -8.15 -11.18
N LYS A 382 -72.84 -8.03 -12.51
CA LYS A 382 -71.52 -7.78 -13.12
C LYS A 382 -70.92 -6.44 -12.66
N ALA A 383 -71.73 -5.38 -12.62
CA ALA A 383 -71.29 -4.05 -12.18
C ALA A 383 -70.84 -4.08 -10.71
N LEU A 384 -71.67 -4.63 -9.80
CA LEU A 384 -71.32 -4.82 -8.38
C LEU A 384 -70.01 -5.58 -8.21
N HIS A 385 -69.85 -6.72 -8.90
CA HIS A 385 -68.66 -7.56 -8.77
C HIS A 385 -67.41 -6.95 -9.45
N SER A 386 -67.57 -5.97 -10.34
CA SER A 386 -66.46 -5.13 -10.83
C SER A 386 -66.08 -4.02 -9.85
N ALA A 387 -67.07 -3.39 -9.20
CA ALA A 387 -66.86 -2.35 -8.19
C ALA A 387 -66.20 -2.93 -6.91
N GLU A 388 -66.61 -4.13 -6.48
CA GLU A 388 -66.00 -4.86 -5.38
C GLU A 388 -64.49 -5.15 -5.64
N LYS A 389 -64.14 -5.55 -6.86
CA LYS A 389 -62.74 -5.76 -7.27
C LYS A 389 -61.95 -4.45 -7.27
N GLN A 390 -62.54 -3.33 -7.71
CA GLN A 390 -61.92 -2.01 -7.60
C GLN A 390 -61.76 -1.55 -6.14
N GLN A 391 -62.76 -1.79 -5.28
CA GLN A 391 -62.70 -1.44 -3.86
C GLN A 391 -61.58 -2.21 -3.13
N ASN A 392 -61.41 -3.49 -3.42
CA ASN A 392 -60.35 -4.30 -2.83
C ASN A 392 -58.96 -3.92 -3.37
N LEU A 393 -58.85 -3.52 -4.64
CA LEU A 393 -57.62 -2.92 -5.17
C LEU A 393 -57.27 -1.58 -4.51
N LEU A 394 -58.27 -0.73 -4.24
CA LEU A 394 -58.06 0.54 -3.53
C LEU A 394 -57.57 0.33 -2.09
N LYS A 395 -58.12 -0.65 -1.36
CA LYS A 395 -57.63 -1.02 -0.01
C LYS A 395 -56.16 -1.45 -0.02
N LEU A 396 -55.74 -2.22 -1.03
CA LEU A 396 -54.35 -2.62 -1.20
C LEU A 396 -53.45 -1.40 -1.44
N LEU A 397 -53.83 -0.53 -2.38
CA LEU A 397 -53.09 0.70 -2.69
C LEU A 397 -53.02 1.69 -1.50
N GLU A 398 -54.04 1.72 -0.63
CA GLU A 398 -53.98 2.47 0.63
C GLU A 398 -52.99 1.85 1.64
N GLN A 399 -52.83 0.53 1.66
CA GLN A 399 -51.87 -0.15 2.51
C GLN A 399 -50.43 0.06 2.00
N ASP A 400 -50.21 -0.11 0.70
CA ASP A 400 -48.93 0.17 0.02
C ASP A 400 -48.52 1.64 0.18
N LYS A 401 -49.48 2.57 0.12
CA LYS A 401 -49.23 3.99 0.41
C LYS A 401 -48.70 4.18 1.84
N ARG A 402 -49.27 3.50 2.83
CA ARG A 402 -48.87 3.64 4.25
C ARG A 402 -47.48 3.04 4.51
N THR A 403 -47.08 1.97 3.83
CA THR A 403 -45.70 1.45 3.94
C THR A 403 -44.70 2.43 3.33
N LEU A 404 -44.98 2.95 2.13
CA LEU A 404 -44.15 3.98 1.48
C LEU A 404 -44.05 5.28 2.32
N GLU A 405 -45.14 5.72 2.96
CA GLU A 405 -45.12 6.88 3.87
C GLU A 405 -44.22 6.64 5.11
N ASN A 406 -44.20 5.41 5.64
CA ASN A 406 -43.31 5.03 6.74
C ASN A 406 -41.84 4.93 6.29
N GLU A 407 -41.57 4.37 5.11
CA GLU A 407 -40.23 4.27 4.53
C GLU A 407 -39.65 5.65 4.24
N ILE A 408 -40.44 6.56 3.63
CA ILE A 408 -40.08 7.97 3.44
C ILE A 408 -39.79 8.66 4.79
N SER A 409 -40.52 8.33 5.86
CA SER A 409 -40.22 8.83 7.21
C SER A 409 -38.88 8.30 7.72
N GLY A 410 -38.58 7.01 7.52
CA GLY A 410 -37.29 6.39 7.87
C GLY A 410 -36.11 7.04 7.12
N TYR A 411 -36.20 7.18 5.80
CA TYR A 411 -35.18 7.83 4.99
C TYR A 411 -34.98 9.31 5.36
N ARG A 412 -36.04 10.04 5.75
CA ARG A 412 -35.92 11.42 6.27
C ARG A 412 -35.15 11.46 7.60
N GLN A 413 -35.40 10.53 8.50
CA GLN A 413 -34.67 10.43 9.77
C GLN A 413 -33.19 10.09 9.53
N GLU A 414 -32.89 9.13 8.65
CA GLU A 414 -31.50 8.75 8.35
C GLU A 414 -30.73 9.89 7.66
N ALA A 415 -31.36 10.56 6.69
CA ALA A 415 -30.81 11.77 6.08
C ALA A 415 -30.63 12.94 7.08
N GLN A 416 -31.32 12.93 8.22
CA GLN A 416 -31.08 13.88 9.32
C GLN A 416 -29.92 13.45 10.22
N LYS A 417 -29.74 12.14 10.47
CA LYS A 417 -28.56 11.60 11.17
C LYS A 417 -27.29 11.88 10.37
N GLN A 418 -27.27 11.58 9.07
CA GLN A 418 -26.12 11.83 8.21
C GLN A 418 -25.73 13.31 8.15
N ARG A 419 -26.70 14.24 8.09
CA ARG A 419 -26.41 15.69 8.19
C ARG A 419 -25.74 16.09 9.50
N LYS A 420 -26.12 15.49 10.64
CA LYS A 420 -25.44 15.73 11.93
C LYS A 420 -24.00 15.21 11.93
N ILE A 421 -23.77 14.03 11.35
CA ILE A 421 -22.43 13.44 11.21
C ILE A 421 -21.56 14.33 10.31
N ILE A 422 -22.08 14.78 9.16
CA ILE A 422 -21.38 15.71 8.26
C ILE A 422 -21.01 17.00 9.02
N GLN A 423 -21.96 17.65 9.70
CA GLN A 423 -21.69 18.86 10.48
C GLN A 423 -20.67 18.67 11.62
N GLN A 424 -20.50 17.46 12.13
CA GLN A 424 -19.46 17.16 13.11
C GLN A 424 -18.08 16.99 12.43
N LEU A 425 -18.01 16.23 11.34
CA LEU A 425 -16.78 16.06 10.54
C LEU A 425 -16.29 17.40 9.96
N GLU A 426 -17.19 18.31 9.59
CA GLU A 426 -16.85 19.68 9.17
C GLU A 426 -16.21 20.49 10.31
N LYS A 427 -16.73 20.40 11.54
CA LYS A 427 -16.14 21.05 12.71
C LYS A 427 -14.78 20.45 13.10
N GLU A 428 -14.60 19.15 12.90
CA GLU A 428 -13.33 18.46 13.14
C GLU A 428 -12.29 18.84 12.08
N ARG A 429 -12.67 18.87 10.79
CA ARG A 429 -11.87 19.46 9.70
C ARG A 429 -11.42 20.88 10.05
N ASP A 430 -12.33 21.75 10.46
CA ASP A 430 -12.03 23.16 10.71
C ASP A 430 -11.16 23.36 11.95
N ARG A 431 -11.25 22.46 12.95
CA ARG A 431 -10.26 22.40 14.06
C ARG A 431 -8.87 22.03 13.54
N TYR A 432 -8.74 20.95 12.77
CA TYR A 432 -7.43 20.54 12.24
C TYR A 432 -6.81 21.57 11.29
N VAL A 433 -7.62 22.30 10.51
CA VAL A 433 -7.13 23.43 9.69
C VAL A 433 -6.57 24.55 10.57
N ASN A 434 -7.23 24.90 11.67
CA ASN A 434 -6.77 25.93 12.61
C ASN A 434 -5.54 25.48 13.44
N GLU A 435 -5.45 24.20 13.81
CA GLU A 435 -4.26 23.64 14.45
C GLU A 435 -3.07 23.61 13.48
N SER A 436 -3.29 23.22 12.22
CA SER A 436 -2.27 23.21 11.17
C SER A 436 -1.76 24.62 10.84
N SER A 437 -2.63 25.62 10.75
CA SER A 437 -2.22 27.02 10.53
C SER A 437 -1.46 27.60 11.74
N GLY A 438 -1.90 27.29 12.98
CA GLY A 438 -1.18 27.67 14.20
C GLY A 438 0.18 26.99 14.35
N LEU A 439 0.32 25.73 13.88
CA LEU A 439 1.62 25.05 13.80
C LEU A 439 2.51 25.65 12.71
N MET A 440 1.96 25.95 11.53
CA MET A 440 2.69 26.61 10.44
C MET A 440 3.22 27.98 10.86
N GLN A 441 2.43 28.78 11.58
CA GLN A 441 2.87 30.06 12.15
C GLN A 441 4.03 29.88 13.14
N LYS A 442 3.97 28.86 14.01
CA LYS A 442 5.08 28.53 14.94
C LYS A 442 6.34 28.07 14.22
N VAL A 443 6.20 27.30 13.12
CA VAL A 443 7.34 26.93 12.26
C VAL A 443 7.97 28.17 11.64
N GLN A 444 7.18 29.09 11.08
CA GLN A 444 7.71 30.33 10.51
C GLN A 444 8.44 31.20 11.56
N GLN A 445 7.90 31.31 12.77
CA GLN A 445 8.57 31.99 13.90
C GLN A 445 9.88 31.31 14.33
N LYS A 446 10.01 29.99 14.15
CA LYS A 446 11.26 29.27 14.43
C LYS A 446 12.27 29.41 13.30
N ILE A 447 11.84 29.47 12.05
CA ILE A 447 12.71 29.78 10.90
C ILE A 447 13.32 31.17 11.08
N THR A 448 12.53 32.22 11.32
CA THR A 448 13.06 33.59 11.50
C THR A 448 13.96 33.74 12.73
N ALA A 449 13.73 32.94 13.78
CA ALA A 449 14.62 32.87 14.93
C ALA A 449 15.96 32.15 14.64
N VAL A 450 15.97 31.16 13.71
CA VAL A 450 17.20 30.52 13.23
C VAL A 450 17.97 31.46 12.31
N GLU A 451 17.30 32.11 11.34
CA GLU A 451 17.90 33.11 10.45
C GLU A 451 18.61 34.22 11.25
N GLY A 452 17.98 34.73 12.31
CA GLY A 452 18.60 35.69 13.24
C GLY A 452 19.83 35.15 13.97
N LYS A 453 19.84 33.87 14.35
CA LYS A 453 21.01 33.23 14.97
C LYS A 453 22.13 32.90 13.98
N GLU A 454 21.80 32.61 12.72
CA GLU A 454 22.81 32.46 11.66
C GLU A 454 23.52 33.78 11.37
N MET A 455 22.79 34.90 11.41
CA MET A 455 23.39 36.25 11.32
C MET A 455 24.29 36.57 12.53
N GLU A 456 23.85 36.26 13.77
CA GLU A 456 24.72 36.39 14.96
C GLU A 456 26.01 35.55 14.84
N ILE A 457 25.89 34.30 14.36
CA ILE A 457 27.04 33.41 14.14
C ILE A 457 27.96 33.94 13.04
N PHE A 458 27.42 34.54 11.97
CA PHE A 458 28.20 35.17 10.90
C PHE A 458 29.01 36.37 11.43
N ASP A 459 28.38 37.27 12.19
CA ASP A 459 29.06 38.41 12.81
C ASP A 459 30.13 37.99 13.83
N LEU A 460 29.88 36.92 14.60
CA LEU A 460 30.87 36.37 15.51
C LEU A 460 32.05 35.73 14.77
N ARG A 461 31.80 34.95 13.71
CA ARG A 461 32.86 34.40 12.85
C ARG A 461 33.72 35.49 12.22
N LYS A 462 33.09 36.57 11.72
CA LYS A 462 33.80 37.74 11.19
C LYS A 462 34.73 38.35 12.26
N LYS A 463 34.22 38.61 13.47
CA LYS A 463 35.02 39.12 14.60
C LYS A 463 36.18 38.19 14.99
N VAL A 464 35.98 36.87 14.92
CA VAL A 464 37.06 35.88 15.11
C VAL A 464 38.13 36.07 14.05
N THR A 465 37.79 36.07 12.75
CA THR A 465 38.79 36.27 11.68
C THR A 465 39.51 37.62 11.74
N GLU A 466 38.83 38.69 12.17
CA GLU A 466 39.44 39.99 12.43
C GLU A 466 40.40 39.99 13.64
N SER A 467 40.21 39.08 14.60
CA SER A 467 41.10 38.90 15.75
C SER A 467 42.29 38.00 15.42
N GLU A 468 42.09 36.92 14.66
CA GLU A 468 43.15 36.03 14.16
C GLU A 468 44.15 36.81 13.28
N ALA A 469 43.64 37.69 12.40
CA ALA A 469 44.47 38.57 11.59
C ALA A 469 45.34 39.52 12.44
N LYS A 470 44.82 40.02 13.57
CA LYS A 470 45.56 40.90 14.50
C LYS A 470 46.61 40.13 15.30
N VAL A 471 46.30 38.91 15.76
CA VAL A 471 47.28 38.03 16.41
C VAL A 471 48.43 37.74 15.44
N LYS A 472 48.13 37.33 14.20
CA LYS A 472 49.15 37.08 13.18
C LYS A 472 49.99 38.31 12.81
N GLN A 473 49.39 39.50 12.85
CA GLN A 473 50.14 40.75 12.70
C GLN A 473 51.12 41.00 13.87
N GLN A 474 50.72 40.68 15.10
CA GLN A 474 51.57 40.79 16.29
C GLN A 474 52.67 39.72 16.33
N GLU A 475 52.38 38.49 15.90
CA GLU A 475 53.38 37.42 15.73
C GLU A 475 54.50 37.85 14.78
N ASN A 476 54.14 38.32 13.58
CA ASN A 476 55.10 38.86 12.60
C ASN A 476 55.94 40.03 13.16
N GLN A 477 55.35 40.90 13.99
CA GLN A 477 56.06 42.01 14.64
C GLN A 477 57.04 41.53 15.71
N LEU A 478 56.66 40.53 16.51
CA LEU A 478 57.54 39.90 17.50
C LEU A 478 58.69 39.15 16.82
N GLU A 479 58.44 38.47 15.70
CA GLU A 479 59.50 37.86 14.89
C GLU A 479 60.49 38.89 14.36
N SER A 480 60.03 40.04 13.83
CA SER A 480 60.92 41.14 13.41
C SER A 480 61.82 41.59 14.57
N VAL A 481 61.24 41.94 15.72
CA VAL A 481 61.99 42.37 16.91
C VAL A 481 62.96 41.29 17.41
N VAL A 482 62.62 40.01 17.31
CA VAL A 482 63.54 38.91 17.63
C VAL A 482 64.70 38.83 16.63
N THR A 483 64.46 38.99 15.32
CA THR A 483 65.54 39.02 14.31
C THR A 483 66.46 40.23 14.49
N GLU A 484 65.90 41.41 14.76
CA GLU A 484 66.64 42.65 15.08
C GLU A 484 67.49 42.48 16.34
N ARG A 485 66.91 41.99 17.45
CA ARG A 485 67.65 41.66 18.67
C ARG A 485 68.80 40.68 18.40
N ASN A 486 68.56 39.64 17.59
CA ASN A 486 69.56 38.65 17.23
C ASN A 486 70.64 39.20 16.28
N LEU A 487 70.36 40.27 15.54
CA LEU A 487 71.35 41.03 14.77
C LEU A 487 72.19 41.91 15.70
N TYR A 488 71.57 42.75 16.54
CA TYR A 488 72.28 43.61 17.49
C TYR A 488 73.15 42.82 18.49
N SER A 489 72.69 41.64 18.94
CA SER A 489 73.47 40.74 19.80
C SER A 489 74.75 40.24 19.10
N ARG A 490 74.65 39.81 17.83
CA ARG A 490 75.83 39.42 17.02
C ARG A 490 76.79 40.59 16.82
N ASN A 491 76.27 41.76 16.45
CA ASN A 491 77.08 42.96 16.24
C ASN A 491 77.82 43.38 17.53
N LEU A 492 77.19 43.25 18.70
CA LEU A 492 77.82 43.52 20.00
C LEU A 492 78.96 42.54 20.30
N ILE A 493 78.75 41.23 20.08
CA ILE A 493 79.78 40.20 20.25
C ILE A 493 80.95 40.44 19.29
N GLU A 494 80.68 40.78 18.03
CA GLU A 494 81.71 41.10 17.05
C GLU A 494 82.53 42.34 17.46
N CYS A 495 81.88 43.42 17.88
CA CYS A 495 82.54 44.61 18.45
C CYS A 495 83.45 44.23 19.63
N GLN A 496 82.95 43.46 20.60
CA GLN A 496 83.73 42.98 21.75
C GLN A 496 84.94 42.14 21.30
N ILE A 497 84.78 41.24 20.31
CA ILE A 497 85.88 40.46 19.74
C ILE A 497 86.92 41.37 19.07
N THR A 498 86.53 42.41 18.33
CA THR A 498 87.49 43.34 17.73
C THR A 498 88.24 44.16 18.79
N GLU A 499 87.58 44.56 19.88
CA GLU A 499 88.21 45.28 20.98
C GLU A 499 89.19 44.39 21.76
N MET A 500 88.81 43.15 22.04
CA MET A 500 89.69 42.16 22.67
C MET A 500 90.89 41.82 21.77
N LYS A 501 90.70 41.69 20.45
CA LYS A 501 91.81 41.54 19.48
C LYS A 501 92.75 42.76 19.48
N ARG A 502 92.22 43.99 19.60
CA ARG A 502 93.04 45.21 19.77
C ARG A 502 93.84 45.16 21.08
N LYS A 503 93.18 44.86 22.21
CA LYS A 503 93.82 44.72 23.53
C LYS A 503 94.92 43.65 23.53
N LEU A 504 94.69 42.49 22.92
CA LEU A 504 95.71 41.44 22.72
C LEU A 504 96.90 41.93 21.89
N LYS A 505 96.66 42.67 20.80
CA LYS A 505 97.75 43.26 20.01
C LYS A 505 98.56 44.29 20.83
N THR A 506 97.90 45.11 21.65
CA THR A 506 98.59 46.03 22.56
C THR A 506 99.38 45.28 23.63
N MET A 507 98.83 44.20 24.19
CA MET A 507 99.53 43.34 25.17
C MET A 507 100.76 42.69 24.53
N ASN A 508 100.63 42.07 23.36
CA ASN A 508 101.75 41.45 22.65
C ASN A 508 102.87 42.47 22.34
N ASN A 509 102.52 43.72 22.02
CA ASN A 509 103.51 44.79 21.85
C ASN A 509 104.22 45.15 23.18
N HIS A 510 103.55 45.06 24.33
CA HIS A 510 104.20 45.22 25.64
C HIS A 510 105.05 43.99 25.98
N THR A 511 104.60 42.77 25.69
CA THR A 511 105.39 41.55 25.85
C THR A 511 106.64 41.55 24.96
N ALA A 512 106.57 42.11 23.74
CA ALA A 512 107.73 42.30 22.88
C ALA A 512 108.74 43.29 23.50
N ARG A 513 108.29 44.47 23.94
CA ARG A 513 109.15 45.43 24.66
C ARG A 513 109.75 44.84 25.93
N LEU A 514 108.98 44.10 26.71
CA LEU A 514 109.48 43.44 27.92
C LEU A 514 110.51 42.35 27.58
N LYS A 515 110.38 41.65 26.45
CA LYS A 515 111.42 40.74 25.93
C LYS A 515 112.67 41.49 25.47
N GLU A 516 112.53 42.63 24.79
CA GLU A 516 113.65 43.51 24.42
C GLU A 516 114.37 44.08 25.67
N GLU A 517 113.61 44.49 26.69
CA GLU A 517 114.15 44.89 27.99
C GLU A 517 114.82 43.73 28.74
N ILE A 518 114.27 42.52 28.68
CA ILE A 518 114.88 41.33 29.27
C ILE A 518 116.18 41.01 28.55
N ILE A 519 116.21 40.99 27.20
CA ILE A 519 117.45 40.79 26.43
C ILE A 519 118.48 41.88 26.73
N GLY A 520 118.05 43.14 26.87
CA GLY A 520 118.93 44.24 27.28
C GLY A 520 119.47 44.08 28.71
N LYS A 521 118.65 43.59 29.65
CA LYS A 521 119.03 43.28 31.04
C LYS A 521 119.85 42.00 31.15
N GLU A 522 119.69 41.03 30.26
CA GLU A 522 120.54 39.84 30.13
C GLU A 522 121.91 40.23 29.55
N GLN A 523 121.96 41.13 28.57
CA GLN A 523 123.21 41.71 28.08
C GLN A 523 123.89 42.63 29.11
N ALA A 524 123.15 43.20 30.07
CA ALA A 524 123.73 43.83 31.25
C ALA A 524 124.25 42.76 32.21
N LEU A 525 123.40 41.81 32.64
CA LEU A 525 123.76 40.68 33.50
C LEU A 525 124.93 39.84 32.99
N VAL A 526 125.19 39.74 31.68
CA VAL A 526 126.37 39.04 31.14
C VAL A 526 127.65 39.88 31.29
N ARG A 527 127.56 41.21 31.29
CA ARG A 527 128.67 42.10 31.67
C ARG A 527 128.86 42.10 33.19
N ASP A 528 127.77 42.25 33.93
CA ASP A 528 127.77 42.18 35.39
C ASP A 528 128.26 40.81 35.87
N GLN A 529 127.97 39.69 35.17
CA GLN A 529 128.52 38.36 35.44
C GLN A 529 130.00 38.21 35.04
N GLN A 530 130.53 39.05 34.14
CA GLN A 530 131.97 39.09 33.85
C GLN A 530 132.74 39.88 34.92
N GLU A 531 132.10 40.85 35.58
CA GLU A 531 132.62 41.52 36.78
C GLU A 531 132.38 40.67 38.04
N GLN A 532 131.23 40.02 38.17
CA GLN A 532 130.89 39.11 39.25
C GLN A 532 131.77 37.86 39.20
N LYS A 533 132.18 37.34 38.02
CA LYS A 533 133.24 36.30 37.93
C LYS A 533 134.64 36.78 38.31
N ARG A 534 134.86 38.09 38.53
CA ARG A 534 136.05 38.61 39.22
C ARG A 534 135.83 38.65 40.74
N LEU A 535 134.62 39.03 41.18
CA LEU A 535 134.25 39.17 42.61
C LEU A 535 133.84 37.86 43.30
N GLU A 536 133.43 36.82 42.55
CA GLU A 536 133.11 35.47 43.05
C GLU A 536 134.38 34.70 43.44
N LYS A 537 135.56 35.15 43.00
CA LYS A 537 136.84 34.71 43.60
C LYS A 537 137.07 35.27 45.00
N ASP A 538 136.35 36.33 45.37
CA ASP A 538 136.46 37.01 46.66
C ASP A 538 135.25 36.72 47.57
N SER A 539 134.31 35.84 47.17
CA SER A 539 133.00 35.68 47.82
C SER A 539 132.46 34.23 47.91
N GLU A 540 133.33 33.21 48.02
CA GLU A 540 132.91 31.84 48.37
C GLU A 540 132.55 31.71 49.88
N ALA A 541 131.51 32.44 50.34
CA ALA A 541 131.13 32.49 51.76
C ALA A 541 129.61 32.48 52.03
N LEU A 542 129.04 31.28 52.19
CA LEU A 542 127.73 30.96 52.84
C LEU A 542 126.45 31.41 52.08
N LYS A 543 125.54 30.52 51.61
CA LYS A 543 124.56 29.64 52.31
C LYS A 543 123.42 30.39 53.05
N VAL A 544 122.13 29.96 53.12
CA VAL A 544 121.21 29.04 52.38
C VAL A 544 119.77 29.16 53.01
N PRO A 545 118.63 28.70 52.42
CA PRO A 545 117.24 29.12 52.79
C PRO A 545 116.34 28.10 53.56
N LEU A 546 115.08 28.48 53.92
CA LEU A 546 113.97 27.68 54.55
C LEU A 546 112.56 28.31 54.22
N GLN A 547 111.49 27.59 53.76
CA GLN A 547 110.39 26.82 54.43
C GLN A 547 109.18 27.63 55.04
N ALA A 548 107.95 27.12 55.32
CA ALA A 548 107.08 25.99 54.83
C ALA A 548 105.66 25.92 55.55
N GLY A 549 104.71 25.08 55.07
CA GLY A 549 103.61 24.42 55.86
C GLY A 549 102.20 25.09 55.92
N SER A 550 101.07 24.45 56.38
CA SER A 550 100.75 23.08 56.90
C SER A 550 99.19 22.79 57.01
N PRO A 551 98.67 21.56 57.35
CA PRO A 551 97.30 21.08 56.98
C PRO A 551 96.31 20.53 58.09
N GLY A 552 95.03 20.25 57.73
CA GLY A 552 94.07 19.28 58.39
C GLY A 552 92.75 19.84 59.00
N GLY A 553 91.67 19.09 59.36
CA GLY A 553 91.25 17.68 59.13
C GLY A 553 90.07 17.15 60.05
N ALA A 554 89.33 16.09 59.63
CA ALA A 554 88.33 15.23 60.38
C ALA A 554 86.97 15.83 60.88
N GLY A 555 85.89 15.09 61.26
CA GLY A 555 85.55 13.64 61.09
C GLY A 555 84.30 13.08 61.87
N GLU A 556 83.25 12.63 61.13
CA GLU A 556 82.22 11.55 61.34
C GLU A 556 81.30 11.35 62.60
N GLY A 557 80.09 10.76 62.38
CA GLY A 557 79.38 9.94 63.40
C GLY A 557 77.82 9.85 63.45
N PHE A 558 77.09 9.29 62.46
CA PHE A 558 75.64 8.93 62.61
C PHE A 558 75.10 7.95 61.53
N CYS A 559 74.58 6.75 61.86
CA CYS A 559 74.05 5.84 60.79
C CYS A 559 72.95 4.78 61.10
N PHE A 560 72.51 4.52 62.34
CA PHE A 560 71.59 3.39 62.62
C PHE A 560 70.10 3.72 62.86
N SER A 561 69.68 4.99 62.77
CA SER A 561 68.29 5.41 63.05
C SER A 561 67.39 5.53 61.80
N SER A 562 67.96 5.76 60.62
CA SER A 562 67.19 6.08 59.40
C SER A 562 66.45 4.89 58.76
N ILE A 563 67.00 3.68 58.88
CA ILE A 563 66.59 2.49 58.11
C ILE A 563 65.23 1.93 58.56
N LEU A 564 64.87 2.06 59.85
CA LEU A 564 63.57 1.62 60.36
C LEU A 564 62.43 2.61 60.02
N LEU A 565 62.76 3.87 59.74
CA LEU A 565 61.79 4.91 59.37
C LEU A 565 61.45 4.88 57.87
N SER A 566 62.42 4.55 57.01
CA SER A 566 62.21 4.44 55.56
C SER A 566 61.24 3.30 55.20
N LEU A 567 61.42 2.09 55.76
CA LEU A 567 60.56 0.95 55.45
C LEU A 567 59.09 1.16 55.86
N ARG A 568 58.82 1.85 56.98
CA ARG A 568 57.45 2.22 57.38
C ARG A 568 56.86 3.27 56.44
N THR A 569 57.59 4.34 56.13
CA THR A 569 57.09 5.40 55.23
C THR A 569 56.85 4.88 53.80
N GLN A 570 57.66 3.94 53.32
CA GLN A 570 57.48 3.29 52.02
C GLN A 570 56.20 2.44 51.96
N LYS A 571 55.86 1.69 53.01
CA LYS A 571 54.59 0.95 53.08
C LYS A 571 53.35 1.87 53.07
N TYR A 572 53.43 3.01 53.75
CA TYR A 572 52.35 4.01 53.70
C TYR A 572 52.23 4.70 52.33
N ARG A 573 53.36 4.95 51.62
CA ARG A 573 53.34 5.43 50.23
C ARG A 573 52.60 4.46 49.31
N VAL A 574 53.02 3.20 49.24
CA VAL A 574 52.40 2.17 48.37
C VAL A 574 50.90 1.99 48.68
N THR A 575 50.51 2.07 49.96
CA THR A 575 49.08 2.01 50.34
C THR A 575 48.31 3.22 49.83
N ARG A 576 48.87 4.43 49.96
CA ARG A 576 48.27 5.68 49.47
C ARG A 576 48.20 5.75 47.94
N GLU A 577 49.22 5.22 47.26
CA GLU A 577 49.27 5.11 45.79
C GLU A 577 48.19 4.15 45.29
N ARG A 578 48.08 2.95 45.89
CA ARG A 578 46.98 2.00 45.63
C ARG A 578 45.60 2.63 45.84
N ASP A 579 45.42 3.38 46.92
CA ASP A 579 44.12 3.97 47.27
C ASP A 579 43.80 5.20 46.39
N SER A 580 44.80 5.86 45.84
CA SER A 580 44.65 6.88 44.80
C SER A 580 44.26 6.26 43.46
N LEU A 581 44.96 5.21 43.03
CA LEU A 581 44.67 4.47 41.80
C LEU A 581 43.26 3.85 41.83
N SER A 582 42.87 3.24 42.96
CA SER A 582 41.52 2.69 43.15
C SER A 582 40.42 3.76 43.00
N LYS A 583 40.67 5.00 43.49
CA LYS A 583 39.74 6.12 43.32
C LYS A 583 39.67 6.61 41.88
N GLN A 584 40.80 6.72 41.19
CA GLN A 584 40.86 7.08 39.77
C GLN A 584 40.17 6.02 38.89
N LEU A 585 40.34 4.73 39.20
CA LEU A 585 39.65 3.62 38.51
C LEU A 585 38.13 3.67 38.73
N LEU A 586 37.68 3.99 39.94
CA LEU A 586 36.26 4.17 40.24
C LEU A 586 35.68 5.36 39.47
N GLN A 587 36.34 6.53 39.54
CA GLN A 587 35.94 7.74 38.81
C GLN A 587 35.85 7.52 37.30
N SER A 588 36.86 6.89 36.70
CA SER A 588 36.85 6.58 35.26
C SER A 588 35.75 5.56 34.87
N ASN A 589 35.40 4.64 35.78
CA ASN A 589 34.29 3.71 35.56
C ASN A 589 32.91 4.40 35.69
N ASP A 590 32.76 5.35 36.63
CA ASP A 590 31.56 6.18 36.79
C ASP A 590 31.38 7.14 35.59
N GLU A 591 32.46 7.76 35.12
CA GLU A 591 32.49 8.56 33.88
C GLU A 591 32.09 7.71 32.67
N ARG A 592 32.62 6.49 32.56
CA ARG A 592 32.25 5.53 31.51
C ARG A 592 30.76 5.15 31.58
N ALA A 593 30.20 4.94 32.77
CA ALA A 593 28.77 4.69 32.95
C ALA A 593 27.91 5.90 32.53
N GLN A 594 28.32 7.12 32.91
CA GLN A 594 27.66 8.36 32.46
C GLN A 594 27.75 8.54 30.94
N LEU A 595 28.86 8.17 30.30
CA LEU A 595 28.99 8.19 28.84
C LEU A 595 28.06 7.16 28.17
N PHE A 596 27.94 5.95 28.70
CA PHE A 596 26.99 4.96 28.17
C PHE A 596 25.52 5.43 28.27
N GLU A 597 25.09 6.00 29.41
CA GLU A 597 23.74 6.57 29.50
C GLU A 597 23.55 7.80 28.60
N LYS A 598 24.57 8.66 28.42
CA LYS A 598 24.52 9.75 27.43
C LYS A 598 24.34 9.22 26.00
N ILE A 599 25.09 8.20 25.59
CA ILE A 599 24.97 7.56 24.27
C ILE A 599 23.58 6.94 24.09
N LYS A 600 23.07 6.24 25.09
CA LYS A 600 21.74 5.61 25.10
C LYS A 600 20.60 6.63 25.02
N ILE A 601 20.73 7.77 25.71
CA ILE A 601 19.81 8.92 25.60
C ILE A 601 19.88 9.52 24.20
N GLN A 602 21.09 9.73 23.64
CA GLN A 602 21.27 10.24 22.28
C GLN A 602 20.67 9.29 21.23
N GLN A 603 20.85 7.97 21.35
CA GLN A 603 20.21 6.96 20.50
C GLN A 603 18.68 7.00 20.60
N SER A 604 18.12 7.22 21.80
CA SER A 604 16.66 7.40 21.96
C SER A 604 16.14 8.70 21.35
N ILE A 605 16.94 9.76 21.34
CA ILE A 605 16.61 11.04 20.69
C ILE A 605 16.70 10.91 19.16
N LEU A 606 17.76 10.26 18.64
CA LEU A 606 17.96 10.03 17.20
C LEU A 606 16.83 9.18 16.61
N SER A 607 16.51 8.02 17.20
CA SER A 607 15.42 7.15 16.73
C SER A 607 14.04 7.83 16.76
N LYS A 608 13.77 8.72 17.73
CA LYS A 608 12.57 9.57 17.72
C LYS A 608 12.62 10.64 16.63
N GLY A 609 13.80 11.23 16.39
CA GLY A 609 14.05 12.18 15.30
C GLY A 609 13.82 11.55 13.92
N GLU A 610 14.37 10.35 13.70
CA GLU A 610 14.18 9.54 12.49
C GLU A 610 12.70 9.18 12.27
N PHE A 611 12.00 8.73 13.32
CA PHE A 611 10.56 8.46 13.25
C PHE A 611 9.76 9.70 12.82
N HIS A 612 9.99 10.85 13.47
CA HIS A 612 9.31 12.09 13.11
C HIS A 612 9.73 12.63 11.74
N TYR A 613 10.98 12.44 11.31
CA TYR A 613 11.45 12.82 9.98
C TYR A 613 10.75 11.98 8.90
N ASN A 614 10.67 10.66 9.08
CA ASN A 614 9.95 9.75 8.20
C ASN A 614 8.45 10.09 8.14
N GLN A 615 7.84 10.44 9.28
CA GLN A 615 6.46 10.93 9.34
C GLN A 615 6.27 12.22 8.49
N ARG A 616 7.22 13.16 8.52
CA ARG A 616 7.16 14.35 7.66
C ARG A 616 7.42 14.05 6.19
N LEU A 617 8.27 13.07 5.85
CA LEU A 617 8.43 12.61 4.47
C LEU A 617 7.13 12.00 3.92
N GLU A 618 6.42 11.22 4.73
CA GLU A 618 5.11 10.63 4.41
C GLU A 618 4.05 11.72 4.18
N GLU A 619 3.94 12.70 5.08
CA GLU A 619 3.07 13.88 4.89
C GLU A 619 3.42 14.66 3.61
N ILE A 620 4.71 14.88 3.33
CA ILE A 620 5.18 15.54 2.11
C ILE A 620 4.83 14.71 0.85
N HIS A 621 4.87 13.38 0.93
CA HIS A 621 4.44 12.50 -0.16
C HIS A 621 2.94 12.65 -0.42
N GLN A 622 2.12 12.60 0.63
CA GLN A 622 0.66 12.77 0.55
C GLN A 622 0.27 14.15 -0.01
N LEU A 623 0.93 15.23 0.44
CA LEU A 623 0.74 16.58 -0.10
C LEU A 623 1.17 16.67 -1.58
N LYS A 624 2.25 16.01 -2.00
CA LYS A 624 2.65 15.93 -3.41
C LYS A 624 1.60 15.19 -4.26
N LEU A 625 0.95 14.15 -3.74
CA LEU A 625 -0.15 13.45 -4.41
C LEU A 625 -1.40 14.34 -4.51
N GLU A 626 -1.78 15.04 -3.44
CA GLU A 626 -2.92 15.97 -3.47
C GLU A 626 -2.68 17.14 -4.44
N ILE A 627 -1.46 17.68 -4.50
CA ILE A 627 -1.07 18.69 -5.51
C ILE A 627 -1.16 18.12 -6.93
N LYS A 628 -0.70 16.88 -7.19
CA LYS A 628 -0.86 16.23 -8.51
C LYS A 628 -2.34 16.05 -8.88
N LYS A 629 -3.18 15.65 -7.92
CA LYS A 629 -4.64 15.46 -8.05
C LYS A 629 -5.39 16.77 -8.31
N LEU A 630 -5.04 17.85 -7.58
CA LEU A 630 -5.59 19.19 -7.78
C LEU A 630 -5.17 19.80 -9.13
N ARG A 631 -3.90 19.63 -9.54
CA ARG A 631 -3.43 20.03 -10.88
C ARG A 631 -4.18 19.27 -12.00
N ARG A 632 -4.40 17.97 -11.84
CA ARG A 632 -5.24 17.18 -12.78
C ARG A 632 -6.67 17.71 -12.85
N LYS A 633 -7.31 18.00 -11.70
CA LYS A 633 -8.64 18.63 -11.66
C LYS A 633 -8.67 19.99 -12.36
N ARG A 634 -7.69 20.87 -12.09
CA ARG A 634 -7.59 22.18 -12.76
C ARG A 634 -7.46 22.02 -14.27
N ASN A 635 -6.55 21.17 -14.74
CA ASN A 635 -6.35 20.94 -16.17
C ASN A 635 -7.58 20.33 -16.88
N ILE A 636 -8.46 19.63 -16.17
CA ILE A 636 -9.75 19.17 -16.71
C ILE A 636 -10.73 20.35 -16.79
N LEU A 637 -10.84 21.15 -15.73
CA LEU A 637 -11.73 22.32 -15.69
C LEU A 637 -11.33 23.39 -16.73
N ASP A 638 -10.02 23.68 -16.84
CA ASP A 638 -9.42 24.55 -17.86
C ASP A 638 -9.75 24.09 -19.29
N ARG A 639 -9.90 22.78 -19.51
CA ARG A 639 -10.31 22.20 -20.82
C ARG A 639 -11.81 22.24 -21.06
N THR A 640 -12.63 22.16 -20.01
CA THR A 640 -14.10 22.27 -20.15
C THR A 640 -14.59 23.72 -20.22
N LEU A 641 -13.83 24.68 -19.68
CA LEU A 641 -14.16 26.10 -19.68
C LEU A 641 -14.44 26.70 -21.08
N PRO A 642 -13.62 26.52 -22.13
CA PRO A 642 -13.92 27.08 -23.45
C PRO A 642 -15.28 26.60 -24.01
N ASN A 643 -15.58 25.30 -23.87
CA ASN A 643 -16.86 24.74 -24.29
C ASN A 643 -18.06 25.35 -23.55
N THR A 644 -17.89 25.98 -22.38
CA THR A 644 -19.02 26.62 -21.67
C THR A 644 -19.52 27.89 -22.33
N GLU A 645 -18.68 28.63 -23.08
CA GLU A 645 -19.16 29.78 -23.87
C GLU A 645 -19.79 29.32 -25.19
N GLU A 646 -19.24 28.29 -25.84
CA GLU A 646 -19.86 27.65 -27.01
C GLU A 646 -21.28 27.15 -26.67
N LEU A 647 -21.40 26.34 -25.61
CA LEU A 647 -22.69 25.85 -25.09
C LEU A 647 -23.64 26.97 -24.65
N ARG A 648 -23.14 28.14 -24.22
CA ARG A 648 -23.98 29.33 -23.95
C ARG A 648 -24.50 29.95 -25.24
N THR A 649 -23.67 30.07 -26.27
CA THR A 649 -24.11 30.58 -27.57
C THR A 649 -25.10 29.64 -28.24
N GLU A 650 -24.90 28.32 -28.17
CA GLU A 650 -25.87 27.31 -28.62
C GLU A 650 -27.17 27.39 -27.82
N LEU A 651 -27.11 27.52 -26.50
CA LEU A 651 -28.30 27.65 -25.64
C LEU A 651 -29.10 28.92 -25.96
N VAL A 652 -28.44 30.05 -26.21
CA VAL A 652 -29.10 31.29 -26.67
C VAL A 652 -29.70 31.10 -28.05
N HIS A 653 -28.97 30.51 -29.00
CA HIS A 653 -29.44 30.24 -30.36
C HIS A 653 -30.70 29.34 -30.35
N LEU A 654 -30.66 28.22 -29.62
CA LEU A 654 -31.78 27.31 -29.43
C LEU A 654 -32.96 27.98 -28.69
N GLN A 655 -32.72 28.93 -27.79
CA GLN A 655 -33.79 29.73 -27.18
C GLN A 655 -34.44 30.68 -28.20
N GLU A 656 -33.66 31.33 -29.07
CA GLU A 656 -34.22 32.14 -30.15
C GLU A 656 -35.00 31.30 -31.17
N GLU A 657 -34.48 30.14 -31.57
CA GLU A 657 -35.17 29.21 -32.46
C GLU A 657 -36.47 28.68 -31.85
N LEU A 658 -36.44 28.29 -30.57
CA LEU A 658 -37.65 27.90 -29.83
C LEU A 658 -38.66 29.05 -29.72
N LEU A 659 -38.22 30.31 -29.61
CA LEU A 659 -39.11 31.48 -29.65
C LEU A 659 -39.66 31.76 -31.06
N ARG A 660 -38.85 31.62 -32.11
CA ARG A 660 -39.28 31.72 -33.52
C ARG A 660 -40.35 30.66 -33.81
N GLU A 661 -40.10 29.40 -33.48
CA GLU A 661 -41.03 28.30 -33.71
C GLU A 661 -42.27 28.34 -32.79
N ARG A 662 -42.16 28.81 -31.53
CA ARG A 662 -43.36 29.09 -30.71
C ARG A 662 -44.22 30.19 -31.32
N THR A 663 -43.61 31.24 -31.86
CA THR A 663 -44.33 32.34 -32.52
C THR A 663 -44.98 31.86 -33.82
N ARG A 664 -44.27 31.05 -34.62
CA ARG A 664 -44.79 30.40 -35.83
C ARG A 664 -45.97 29.48 -35.53
N ASN A 665 -45.84 28.59 -34.53
CA ASN A 665 -46.92 27.71 -34.10
C ASN A 665 -48.13 28.51 -33.62
N ARG A 666 -47.93 29.59 -32.85
CA ARG A 666 -49.03 30.47 -32.43
C ARG A 666 -49.77 31.12 -33.60
N VAL A 667 -49.05 31.61 -34.60
CA VAL A 667 -49.66 32.14 -35.84
C VAL A 667 -50.43 31.05 -36.59
N LEU A 668 -49.93 29.80 -36.63
CA LEU A 668 -50.62 28.66 -37.25
C LEU A 668 -51.85 28.20 -36.44
N GLU A 669 -51.80 28.26 -35.10
CA GLU A 669 -52.95 27.98 -34.21
C GLU A 669 -54.03 29.06 -34.34
N ASP A 670 -53.64 30.33 -34.48
CA ASP A 670 -54.59 31.41 -34.72
C ASP A 670 -55.16 31.37 -36.15
N GLN A 671 -54.41 30.87 -37.14
CA GLN A 671 -54.93 30.53 -38.48
C GLN A 671 -55.88 29.31 -38.48
N GLN A 672 -55.79 28.41 -37.49
CA GLN A 672 -56.77 27.32 -37.29
C GLN A 672 -58.11 27.81 -36.70
N ARG A 673 -58.23 29.10 -36.34
CA ARG A 673 -59.51 29.72 -35.97
C ARG A 673 -60.18 30.28 -37.24
N PRO A 674 -61.26 29.67 -37.77
CA PRO A 674 -61.90 30.18 -38.98
C PRO A 674 -62.56 31.54 -38.72
N ILE A 675 -62.12 32.57 -39.46
CA ILE A 675 -62.61 33.96 -39.31
C ILE A 675 -64.09 34.13 -39.72
N ASN A 676 -64.63 33.21 -40.54
CA ASN A 676 -66.05 33.19 -40.90
C ASN A 676 -66.76 31.98 -40.29
N ILE A 677 -67.66 32.24 -39.34
CA ILE A 677 -68.57 31.24 -38.78
C ILE A 677 -69.71 31.03 -39.77
N HIS A 678 -69.74 29.87 -40.46
CA HIS A 678 -70.95 29.09 -40.75
C HIS A 678 -70.64 27.75 -41.46
N ARG A 679 -71.58 26.81 -41.35
CA ARG A 679 -71.67 25.54 -42.13
C ARG A 679 -70.64 24.43 -41.84
N TRP A 680 -70.30 24.22 -40.56
CA TRP A 680 -69.81 22.92 -40.07
C TRP A 680 -70.83 22.36 -39.05
N ARG A 681 -71.14 21.06 -39.14
CA ARG A 681 -71.96 20.32 -38.15
C ARG A 681 -71.01 19.38 -37.41
N GLN A 682 -71.02 19.39 -36.08
CA GLN A 682 -70.24 18.41 -35.31
C GLN A 682 -70.76 16.99 -35.58
N LEU A 683 -69.84 16.06 -35.82
CA LEU A 683 -70.09 14.63 -35.74
C LEU A 683 -69.86 14.20 -34.29
N GLU A 684 -70.69 13.30 -33.77
CA GLU A 684 -70.68 12.88 -32.36
C GLU A 684 -69.57 11.86 -32.03
N GLY A 685 -68.40 12.01 -32.67
CA GLY A 685 -67.19 11.23 -32.44
C GLY A 685 -66.04 12.15 -32.02
N ASN A 686 -65.91 12.40 -30.72
CA ASN A 686 -64.74 13.11 -30.19
C ASN A 686 -63.55 12.16 -30.11
N ASP A 687 -62.54 12.38 -30.94
CA ASP A 687 -61.18 11.87 -30.67
C ASP A 687 -60.71 12.31 -29.28
N PRO A 688 -59.94 11.48 -28.55
CA PRO A 688 -59.42 11.83 -27.23
C PRO A 688 -58.46 13.03 -27.35
N GLY A 689 -59.00 14.23 -27.07
CA GLY A 689 -58.32 15.49 -27.35
C GLY A 689 -56.91 15.57 -26.74
N LYS A 690 -56.00 16.33 -27.38
CA LYS A 690 -54.55 16.38 -27.08
C LYS A 690 -54.21 16.37 -25.57
N TYR A 691 -55.00 17.05 -24.74
CA TYR A 691 -54.86 17.06 -23.28
C TYR A 691 -54.99 15.66 -22.62
N GLN A 692 -55.96 14.83 -23.03
CA GLN A 692 -56.13 13.46 -22.53
C GLN A 692 -54.96 12.56 -22.95
N LEU A 693 -54.44 12.72 -24.17
CA LEU A 693 -53.23 12.04 -24.63
C LEU A 693 -52.01 12.45 -23.81
N ILE A 694 -51.84 13.75 -23.52
CA ILE A 694 -50.78 14.27 -22.65
C ILE A 694 -50.91 13.74 -21.21
N GLN A 695 -52.13 13.69 -20.65
CA GLN A 695 -52.37 13.05 -19.34
C GLN A 695 -51.99 11.57 -19.35
N LYS A 696 -52.32 10.82 -20.42
CA LYS A 696 -51.96 9.40 -20.59
C LYS A 696 -50.44 9.22 -20.72
N ILE A 697 -49.75 10.10 -21.44
CA ILE A 697 -48.27 10.12 -21.53
C ILE A 697 -47.66 10.38 -20.15
N HIS A 698 -48.09 11.41 -19.43
CA HIS A 698 -47.60 11.70 -18.07
C HIS A 698 -47.88 10.56 -17.07
N ALA A 699 -49.03 9.89 -17.19
CA ALA A 699 -49.36 8.73 -16.36
C ALA A 699 -48.45 7.52 -16.67
N LEU A 700 -48.18 7.26 -17.95
CA LEU A 700 -47.25 6.21 -18.39
C LEU A 700 -45.81 6.52 -18.00
N GLN A 701 -45.35 7.77 -18.13
CA GLN A 701 -44.02 8.21 -17.70
C GLN A 701 -43.84 8.07 -16.19
N LYS A 702 -44.81 8.49 -15.37
CA LYS A 702 -44.78 8.26 -13.92
C LYS A 702 -44.72 6.77 -13.57
N ARG A 703 -45.51 5.94 -14.27
CA ARG A 703 -45.50 4.47 -14.07
C ARG A 703 -44.18 3.83 -14.51
N LEU A 704 -43.54 4.35 -15.56
CA LEU A 704 -42.22 3.93 -16.01
C LEU A 704 -41.16 4.27 -14.95
N ILE A 705 -41.11 5.52 -14.48
CA ILE A 705 -40.16 5.97 -13.44
C ILE A 705 -40.28 5.10 -12.19
N VAL A 706 -41.50 4.87 -11.68
CA VAL A 706 -41.73 3.99 -10.53
C VAL A 706 -41.23 2.57 -10.81
N LYS A 707 -41.43 2.03 -12.03
CA LYS A 707 -40.91 0.71 -12.41
C LYS A 707 -39.41 0.65 -12.62
N THR A 708 -38.74 1.74 -12.99
CA THR A 708 -37.28 1.83 -13.01
C THR A 708 -36.73 1.83 -11.59
N GLN A 709 -37.29 2.64 -10.69
CA GLN A 709 -36.91 2.69 -9.27
C GLN A 709 -37.11 1.32 -8.59
N GLU A 710 -38.25 0.66 -8.83
CA GLU A 710 -38.52 -0.72 -8.40
C GLU A 710 -37.55 -1.77 -8.94
N VAL A 711 -36.80 -1.48 -10.01
CA VAL A 711 -35.74 -2.36 -10.53
C VAL A 711 -34.41 -2.01 -9.89
N GLU A 712 -34.06 -0.72 -9.77
CA GLU A 712 -32.85 -0.24 -9.08
C GLU A 712 -32.81 -0.72 -7.61
N GLU A 713 -33.91 -0.63 -6.88
CA GLU A 713 -34.04 -1.15 -5.51
C GLU A 713 -33.82 -2.67 -5.44
N ARG A 714 -34.31 -3.41 -6.44
CA ARG A 714 -34.13 -4.87 -6.53
C ARG A 714 -32.71 -5.25 -6.94
N GLU A 715 -32.04 -4.49 -7.81
CA GLU A 715 -30.62 -4.67 -8.13
C GLU A 715 -29.73 -4.38 -6.91
N LEU A 716 -30.03 -3.35 -6.11
CA LEU A 716 -29.31 -3.05 -4.87
C LEU A 716 -29.46 -4.18 -3.84
N LEU A 717 -30.70 -4.62 -3.57
CA LEU A 717 -30.96 -5.75 -2.68
C LEU A 717 -30.28 -7.05 -3.18
N LEU A 718 -30.24 -7.28 -4.49
CA LEU A 718 -29.58 -8.44 -5.07
C LEU A 718 -28.05 -8.37 -4.89
N GLN A 719 -27.43 -7.21 -5.11
CA GLN A 719 -26.00 -7.00 -4.82
C GLN A 719 -25.66 -7.17 -3.33
N GLU A 720 -26.55 -6.79 -2.41
CA GLU A 720 -26.38 -7.07 -0.98
C GLU A 720 -26.45 -8.56 -0.67
N LYS A 721 -27.39 -9.30 -1.29
CA LYS A 721 -27.47 -10.77 -1.13
C LYS A 721 -26.31 -11.50 -1.78
N GLU A 722 -25.79 -11.02 -2.91
CA GLU A 722 -24.59 -11.58 -3.55
C GLU A 722 -23.36 -11.41 -2.65
N LYS A 723 -23.13 -10.20 -2.09
CA LYS A 723 -22.03 -9.97 -1.13
C LYS A 723 -22.14 -10.86 0.10
N LEU A 724 -23.33 -10.92 0.73
CA LEU A 724 -23.57 -11.81 1.88
C LEU A 724 -23.38 -13.28 1.53
N TYR A 725 -23.75 -13.70 0.31
CA TYR A 725 -23.53 -15.07 -0.17
C TYR A 725 -22.05 -15.36 -0.41
N GLU A 726 -21.28 -14.42 -0.96
CA GLU A 726 -19.82 -14.56 -1.12
C GLU A 726 -19.10 -14.59 0.23
N GLU A 727 -19.49 -13.73 1.19
CA GLU A 727 -18.98 -13.74 2.56
C GLU A 727 -19.27 -15.08 3.25
N LEU A 728 -20.51 -15.58 3.18
CA LEU A 728 -20.89 -16.89 3.71
C LEU A 728 -20.14 -18.03 3.02
N LYS A 729 -19.93 -17.95 1.69
CA LYS A 729 -19.16 -18.92 0.92
C LYS A 729 -17.68 -18.92 1.30
N GLN A 730 -17.08 -17.75 1.54
CA GLN A 730 -15.72 -17.64 2.08
C GLN A 730 -15.62 -18.18 3.51
N ILE A 731 -16.62 -17.94 4.36
CA ILE A 731 -16.67 -18.48 5.72
C ILE A 731 -16.79 -20.02 5.69
N LEU A 732 -17.68 -20.56 4.86
CA LEU A 732 -17.84 -22.02 4.68
C LEU A 732 -16.59 -22.66 4.09
N ALA A 733 -15.91 -22.03 3.12
CA ALA A 733 -14.65 -22.52 2.57
C ALA A 733 -13.48 -22.46 3.57
N ARG A 734 -13.57 -21.63 4.62
CA ARG A 734 -12.62 -21.60 5.75
C ARG A 734 -13.00 -22.55 6.88
N GLN A 735 -14.22 -23.09 6.90
CA GLN A 735 -14.61 -24.09 7.89
C GLN A 735 -14.06 -25.47 7.47
N PRO A 736 -13.48 -26.24 8.41
CA PRO A 736 -13.06 -27.61 8.13
C PRO A 736 -14.29 -28.45 7.76
N GLY A 737 -14.23 -29.12 6.61
CA GLY A 737 -15.37 -29.86 6.05
C GLY A 737 -15.86 -31.03 6.93
N PRO A 738 -17.00 -31.66 6.57
CA PRO A 738 -17.60 -32.74 7.37
C PRO A 738 -16.63 -33.91 7.60
N GLU A 739 -15.75 -34.21 6.64
CA GLU A 739 -14.71 -35.22 6.81
C GLU A 739 -13.72 -34.87 7.93
N ALA A 740 -13.33 -33.61 8.07
CA ALA A 740 -12.45 -33.17 9.16
C ALA A 740 -13.17 -33.23 10.52
N ALA A 741 -14.49 -32.99 10.57
CA ALA A 741 -15.30 -33.23 11.76
C ALA A 741 -15.36 -34.73 12.12
N GLU A 742 -15.49 -35.61 11.13
CA GLU A 742 -15.37 -37.06 11.32
C GLU A 742 -13.97 -37.47 11.80
N GLN A 743 -12.89 -36.96 11.20
CA GLN A 743 -11.52 -37.23 11.62
C GLN A 743 -11.31 -36.79 13.09
N LEU A 744 -11.86 -35.65 13.50
CA LEU A 744 -11.82 -35.17 14.88
C LEU A 744 -12.61 -36.08 15.84
N GLN A 745 -13.76 -36.63 15.40
CA GLN A 745 -14.49 -37.65 16.16
C GLN A 745 -13.71 -38.98 16.25
N ARG A 746 -13.12 -39.46 15.14
CA ARG A 746 -12.27 -40.67 15.10
C ARG A 746 -11.08 -40.50 16.06
N CYS A 747 -10.40 -39.36 16.03
CA CYS A 747 -9.33 -39.01 16.98
C CYS A 747 -9.82 -38.98 18.44
N ARG A 748 -10.99 -38.40 18.74
CA ARG A 748 -11.60 -38.43 20.09
C ARG A 748 -11.90 -39.86 20.56
N TRP A 749 -12.36 -40.74 19.66
CA TRP A 749 -12.54 -42.17 19.96
C TRP A 749 -11.22 -42.89 20.24
N THR A 750 -10.21 -42.71 19.38
CA THR A 750 -8.86 -43.28 19.59
C THR A 750 -8.24 -42.79 20.89
N ILE A 751 -8.37 -41.50 21.23
CA ILE A 751 -7.90 -40.95 22.51
C ILE A 751 -8.62 -41.63 23.68
N ARG A 752 -9.96 -41.72 23.66
CA ARG A 752 -10.73 -42.41 24.72
C ARG A 752 -10.30 -43.87 24.89
N GLU A 753 -10.05 -44.59 23.80
CA GLU A 753 -9.60 -45.98 23.84
C GLU A 753 -8.16 -46.10 24.39
N ARG A 754 -7.26 -45.21 23.98
CA ARG A 754 -5.89 -45.12 24.52
C ARG A 754 -5.89 -44.74 26.01
N THR A 755 -6.77 -43.85 26.47
CA THR A 755 -6.94 -43.54 27.90
C THR A 755 -7.42 -44.75 28.70
N LYS A 756 -8.37 -45.55 28.18
CA LYS A 756 -8.77 -46.81 28.83
C LYS A 756 -7.60 -47.80 28.92
N LYS A 757 -6.82 -47.96 27.85
CA LYS A 757 -5.61 -48.82 27.83
C LYS A 757 -4.55 -48.30 28.83
N LEU A 758 -4.35 -46.98 28.92
CA LEU A 758 -3.45 -46.36 29.90
C LEU A 758 -3.92 -46.63 31.34
N GLN A 759 -5.22 -46.47 31.63
CA GLN A 759 -5.79 -46.78 32.94
C GLN A 759 -5.61 -48.25 33.34
N ALA A 760 -5.77 -49.19 32.41
CA ALA A 760 -5.49 -50.61 32.64
C ALA A 760 -3.99 -50.85 32.92
N VAL A 761 -3.08 -50.23 32.17
CA VAL A 761 -1.63 -50.31 32.43
C VAL A 761 -1.27 -49.69 33.78
N MET A 762 -1.84 -48.54 34.16
CA MET A 762 -1.65 -47.94 35.48
C MET A 762 -2.19 -48.81 36.61
N GLY A 763 -3.29 -49.54 36.39
CA GLY A 763 -3.79 -50.57 37.31
C GLY A 763 -2.80 -51.72 37.48
N ASN A 764 -2.27 -52.23 36.36
CA ASN A 764 -1.25 -53.30 36.37
C ASN A 764 0.05 -52.85 37.06
N VAL A 765 0.51 -51.63 36.84
CA VAL A 765 1.68 -51.06 37.53
C VAL A 765 1.42 -51.00 39.03
N LYS A 766 0.29 -50.44 39.49
CA LYS A 766 -0.05 -50.43 40.93
C LYS A 766 -0.14 -51.83 41.55
N MET A 767 -0.64 -52.82 40.81
CA MET A 767 -0.66 -54.22 41.25
C MET A 767 0.74 -54.85 41.31
N LEU A 768 1.67 -54.43 40.46
CA LEU A 768 3.08 -54.83 40.53
C LEU A 768 3.78 -54.13 41.70
N ASP A 769 3.53 -52.84 41.91
CA ASP A 769 4.07 -52.06 43.05
C ASP A 769 3.64 -52.67 44.38
N SER A 770 2.34 -53.00 44.55
CA SER A 770 1.80 -53.70 45.73
C SER A 770 2.56 -55.02 45.99
N LYS A 771 2.73 -55.85 44.95
CA LYS A 771 3.50 -57.09 45.06
C LYS A 771 4.98 -56.86 45.39
N LEU A 772 5.57 -55.77 44.89
CA LEU A 772 6.95 -55.41 45.20
C LEU A 772 7.09 -54.99 46.67
N ASP A 773 6.09 -54.29 47.23
CA ASP A 773 6.04 -53.93 48.65
C ASP A 773 5.69 -55.12 49.56
N GLU A 774 4.85 -56.05 49.11
CA GLU A 774 4.64 -57.37 49.73
C GLU A 774 5.98 -58.15 49.78
N TYR A 775 6.72 -58.22 48.67
CA TYR A 775 8.03 -58.89 48.63
C TYR A 775 9.11 -58.16 49.44
N LYS A 776 9.07 -56.83 49.59
CA LYS A 776 9.95 -56.10 50.55
C LYS A 776 9.63 -56.52 51.98
N SER A 777 8.35 -56.50 52.35
CA SER A 777 7.87 -56.87 53.68
C SER A 777 8.23 -58.32 54.04
N GLU A 778 8.09 -59.24 53.08
CA GLU A 778 8.51 -60.64 53.21
C GLU A 778 10.04 -60.76 53.41
N ASN A 779 10.84 -60.02 52.62
CA ASN A 779 12.30 -59.99 52.79
C ASN A 779 12.74 -59.39 54.13
N GLU A 780 12.05 -58.38 54.64
CA GLU A 780 12.32 -57.78 55.95
C GLU A 780 11.96 -58.74 57.10
N ARG A 781 10.83 -59.46 56.97
CA ARG A 781 10.44 -60.55 57.89
C ARG A 781 11.49 -61.66 57.90
N LEU A 782 11.87 -62.18 56.73
CA LEU A 782 12.87 -63.24 56.58
C LEU A 782 14.25 -62.79 57.07
N SER A 783 14.65 -61.54 56.82
CA SER A 783 15.90 -60.96 57.34
C SER A 783 15.88 -60.87 58.87
N SER A 784 14.74 -60.50 59.46
CA SER A 784 14.56 -60.42 60.91
C SER A 784 14.55 -61.81 61.56
N GLU A 785 13.92 -62.80 60.93
CA GLU A 785 13.95 -64.21 61.36
C GLU A 785 15.36 -64.78 61.26
N LEU A 786 16.08 -64.54 60.17
CA LEU A 786 17.46 -64.96 59.98
C LEU A 786 18.43 -64.28 60.96
N ALA A 787 18.18 -63.01 61.32
CA ALA A 787 18.90 -62.33 62.40
C ALA A 787 18.59 -62.94 63.78
N ASN A 788 17.34 -63.33 64.06
CA ASN A 788 16.94 -63.99 65.30
C ASN A 788 17.47 -65.43 65.40
N VAL A 789 17.54 -66.18 64.29
CA VAL A 789 18.22 -67.49 64.22
C VAL A 789 19.73 -67.32 64.44
N LYS A 790 20.37 -66.32 63.82
CA LYS A 790 21.78 -65.98 64.12
C LYS A 790 22.00 -65.67 65.61
N LYS A 791 21.12 -64.90 66.25
CA LYS A 791 21.17 -64.64 67.70
C LYS A 791 21.04 -65.93 68.53
N LYS A 792 20.04 -66.79 68.23
CA LYS A 792 19.83 -68.09 68.92
C LYS A 792 21.01 -69.05 68.75
N TYR A 793 21.58 -69.13 67.55
CA TYR A 793 22.77 -69.93 67.28
C TYR A 793 24.01 -69.40 68.02
N LEU A 794 24.19 -68.08 68.08
CA LEU A 794 25.28 -67.46 68.85
C LEU A 794 25.12 -67.62 70.37
N SER A 795 23.89 -67.63 70.91
CA SER A 795 23.68 -67.95 72.34
C SER A 795 23.86 -69.43 72.64
N GLN A 796 23.40 -70.35 71.79
CA GLN A 796 23.71 -71.78 71.91
C GLN A 796 25.22 -72.05 71.85
N LYS A 797 25.94 -71.40 70.93
CA LYS A 797 27.41 -71.50 70.83
C LYS A 797 28.16 -70.85 72.01
N ARG A 798 27.49 -70.06 72.85
CA ARG A 798 27.98 -69.56 74.14
C ARG A 798 27.56 -70.44 75.34
N LEU A 799 26.60 -71.34 75.16
CA LEU A 799 26.15 -72.35 76.14
C LEU A 799 26.80 -73.73 75.92
N HIS A 800 27.57 -73.89 74.85
CA HIS A 800 28.38 -75.07 74.53
C HIS A 800 29.87 -74.69 74.41
N ARG A 801 30.28 -73.76 75.28
CA ARG A 801 31.65 -73.29 75.55
C ARG A 801 31.75 -73.00 77.04
#